data_AF-A0ABD3Q0D8-F1
#
_entry.id   AF-A0ABD3Q0D8-F1
#
_cell.length_a   1.000
_cell.length_b   1.000
_cell.length_c   1.000
_cell.angle_alpha   90.00
_cell.angle_beta   90.00
_cell.angle_gamma   90.00
#
_symmetry.space_group_name_H-M   'P 1'
#
loop_
_entity.id
_entity.type
_entity.pdbx_description
1 polymer ?
#
loop_
_entity_poly.entity_id
_entity_poly.type
_entity_poly.pdbx_seq_one_letter_code
_entity_poly.pdbx_strand_id
1 'polypeptide(L)'
;MSPNLSNRTTDDQALICVSDNFHFSSFYWKDSSSSLTHIADTDSDDDTPVGTAPFKPLEVANPDRVKLKFYSSVLGDNSTFIHYGKWDGLDQDMPGAYGRASEAMTDYMYRLSLSLLPHRAESNDFRYIDLGSGTGASAIHLTAKHSLTIAKATCVNLCHEQNITARERAAERNLTDKIDVVESSFDETHCESNHYDLAFSQDAFIHALSKEMAYAEAYRITKPGGAFVFCDLVCGDNPDLTVQELAKFAEKNRINDWLNPSQIIKACQATGWCDVHFIDLSTDLRISFQLMLKKVTFVLEHGGTENNCSRVLLMNYCDSICHRITQIERGVMKWGVFHARKPVCMDLCVKPPVPFKKTNHLITDVNEETDERRVLETNVVVVDILKKMSRADIALLPKTVELLITMSAGLDHIDMNACEEAGIVVKNSGRDAITSHVVQYCLSFIILGLRDALNQLSVPFPSSGWNLNWNCEGKPLTSSTIAVIGLGLISKALIEEVRKIAPNARIIYYTRTRDVDFESKCNIEYIDNLKDLASQCDVLVPLCSLTSKTENMIGRDVLSFLQPHAGIINMSRGKVVDTDALVEALESRRIKYAILDTTYPEPLPEDHPLWSLENCYVLPHYATNTMEVREALVSEIQPIIEDHYGLGHSDERRRAEEKSLRYDLAIAHNLTAKYGMDMLVWNHISARYRNGCLITPGRKMWGRITPEDLLYSSSNVTANVIHDAVYSARPDIKAIIHLHTPAATAISCLEEGFVPVTQDSAYFYGKVAYYDWDGLSDDASEGPAIVNAINSVEGCNTLLMNNHGFVCFGSSIREVWVLAYYFERCCEVQLRVMQSGGKLRMPNKMVMKKAAEDSYLPEFAPGVCEWEALCQEIPSFD
;
A
#
# COMPACT_ATOMS: atom_id res chain seq x y z
N MET A 1 27.61 -36.28 13.29
CA MET A 1 28.53 -36.98 12.36
C MET A 1 28.03 -36.68 10.96
N SER A 2 28.68 -35.75 10.28
CA SER A 2 28.28 -35.27 8.95
C SER A 2 28.63 -36.31 7.89
N PRO A 3 27.69 -36.79 7.06
CA PRO A 3 28.04 -37.48 5.83
C PRO A 3 28.50 -36.45 4.79
N ASN A 4 29.51 -36.83 4.00
CA ASN A 4 30.17 -36.01 2.99
C ASN A 4 29.20 -35.29 2.04
N LEU A 5 29.14 -33.96 2.15
CA LEU A 5 28.42 -33.03 1.26
C LEU A 5 29.20 -32.71 -0.05
N SER A 6 30.33 -33.36 -0.33
CA SER A 6 31.31 -32.87 -1.32
C SER A 6 31.23 -33.45 -2.75
N ASN A 7 30.28 -34.33 -3.07
CA ASN A 7 30.39 -35.17 -4.28
C ASN A 7 29.26 -35.05 -5.32
N ARG A 8 28.39 -34.03 -5.28
CA ARG A 8 27.50 -33.75 -6.43
C ARG A 8 28.06 -32.63 -7.28
N THR A 9 28.27 -32.90 -8.57
CA THR A 9 28.63 -31.89 -9.57
C THR A 9 27.37 -31.13 -10.01
N THR A 10 27.53 -29.96 -10.63
CA THR A 10 26.43 -29.19 -11.25
C THR A 10 25.62 -30.03 -12.26
N ASP A 11 26.23 -31.06 -12.85
CA ASP A 11 25.58 -32.01 -13.75
C ASP A 11 24.49 -32.86 -13.08
N ASP A 12 24.63 -33.18 -11.78
CA ASP A 12 23.62 -33.95 -11.03
C ASP A 12 22.35 -33.13 -10.73
N GLN A 13 22.49 -31.81 -10.55
CA GLN A 13 21.33 -30.90 -10.44
C GLN A 13 20.67 -30.69 -11.79
N ALA A 14 21.45 -30.54 -12.86
CA ALA A 14 20.94 -30.44 -14.23
C ALA A 14 20.07 -31.67 -14.58
N LEU A 15 20.49 -32.89 -14.24
CA LEU A 15 19.73 -34.13 -14.43
C LEU A 15 18.40 -34.21 -13.64
N ILE A 16 18.31 -33.55 -12.48
CA ILE A 16 17.08 -33.46 -11.68
C ILE A 16 16.16 -32.37 -12.24
N CYS A 17 16.73 -31.26 -12.75
CA CYS A 17 16.00 -30.26 -13.53
C CYS A 17 15.50 -30.83 -14.87
N VAL A 18 16.29 -31.66 -15.59
CA VAL A 18 15.91 -32.31 -16.87
C VAL A 18 14.62 -33.12 -16.76
N SER A 19 14.23 -33.56 -15.55
CA SER A 19 12.85 -33.98 -15.34
C SER A 19 11.94 -32.77 -15.10
N ASP A 20 11.32 -32.25 -16.17
CA ASP A 20 10.00 -31.57 -16.11
C ASP A 20 8.91 -32.54 -15.58
N ASN A 21 9.19 -33.40 -14.60
CA ASN A 21 8.36 -34.54 -14.27
C ASN A 21 8.50 -34.88 -12.78
N PHE A 22 7.77 -34.16 -11.93
CA PHE A 22 7.45 -34.58 -10.55
C PHE A 22 6.49 -35.78 -10.53
N HIS A 23 6.87 -36.84 -11.23
CA HIS A 23 6.30 -38.17 -11.12
C HIS A 23 7.44 -39.11 -10.77
N PHE A 24 7.75 -39.13 -9.47
CA PHE A 24 8.72 -40.00 -8.84
C PHE A 24 8.37 -41.49 -9.07
N SER A 25 8.76 -42.02 -10.22
CA SER A 25 8.83 -43.45 -10.48
C SER A 25 10.29 -43.88 -10.48
N SER A 26 10.59 -44.93 -9.73
CA SER A 26 11.90 -45.56 -9.56
C SER A 26 12.37 -46.34 -10.79
N PHE A 27 12.06 -45.86 -11.98
CA PHE A 27 12.55 -46.45 -13.21
C PHE A 27 13.76 -45.66 -13.71
N TYR A 28 14.87 -46.37 -13.89
CA TYR A 28 16.14 -45.98 -14.53
C TYR A 28 17.22 -45.36 -13.65
N TRP A 29 18.13 -46.21 -13.16
CA TRP A 29 19.59 -45.97 -13.15
C TRP A 29 20.31 -47.32 -13.25
N LYS A 30 20.88 -47.62 -14.42
CA LYS A 30 22.02 -48.54 -14.57
C LYS A 30 23.07 -47.79 -15.37
N ASP A 31 24.21 -47.56 -14.75
CA ASP A 31 25.36 -46.83 -15.27
C ASP A 31 25.72 -47.22 -16.71
N SER A 32 25.91 -46.21 -17.55
CA SER A 32 26.75 -46.30 -18.75
C SER A 32 28.11 -45.68 -18.45
N SER A 33 28.89 -46.28 -17.55
CA SER A 33 30.37 -46.17 -17.55
C SER A 33 31.03 -47.06 -16.48
N SER A 34 31.08 -48.37 -16.71
CA SER A 34 32.24 -49.15 -16.27
C SER A 34 32.40 -50.42 -17.10
N SER A 35 33.55 -50.51 -17.74
CA SER A 35 34.14 -51.76 -18.22
C SER A 35 34.20 -52.75 -17.06
N LEU A 36 33.62 -53.94 -17.21
CA LEU A 36 34.13 -55.20 -16.64
C LEU A 36 33.40 -56.40 -17.26
N THR A 37 34.19 -57.17 -18.00
CA THR A 37 34.04 -58.59 -18.35
C THR A 37 33.67 -59.50 -17.17
N HIS A 38 33.08 -60.67 -17.49
CA HIS A 38 32.80 -61.85 -16.64
C HIS A 38 31.49 -61.78 -15.81
N ILE A 39 30.56 -62.74 -15.79
CA ILE A 39 30.48 -64.18 -16.14
C ILE A 39 29.02 -64.47 -16.53
N ALA A 40 28.83 -65.24 -17.61
CA ALA A 40 27.64 -66.05 -17.81
C ALA A 40 28.05 -67.50 -17.49
N ASP A 41 27.30 -68.17 -16.62
CA ASP A 41 27.33 -69.62 -16.45
C ASP A 41 25.97 -70.16 -16.93
N THR A 42 26.06 -71.05 -17.94
CA THR A 42 25.23 -72.25 -18.21
C THR A 42 23.72 -72.07 -18.39
N ASP A 43 23.02 -72.60 -19.40
CA ASP A 43 23.26 -73.61 -20.44
C ASP A 43 22.15 -73.44 -21.49
N SER A 44 22.45 -73.62 -22.78
CA SER A 44 21.71 -74.52 -23.69
C SER A 44 22.12 -74.27 -25.14
N ASP A 45 22.69 -75.32 -25.74
CA ASP A 45 23.07 -75.47 -27.13
C ASP A 45 21.93 -75.17 -28.12
N ASP A 46 22.20 -74.39 -29.15
CA ASP A 46 21.82 -74.77 -30.51
C ASP A 46 22.64 -73.99 -31.57
N ASP A 47 23.41 -74.76 -32.34
CA ASP A 47 24.29 -74.31 -33.42
C ASP A 47 23.50 -74.27 -34.75
N THR A 48 23.20 -73.08 -35.29
CA THR A 48 22.98 -72.91 -36.74
C THR A 48 23.41 -71.51 -37.22
N PRO A 49 24.25 -71.39 -38.26
CA PRO A 49 24.74 -70.10 -38.75
C PRO A 49 23.83 -69.55 -39.85
N VAL A 50 23.30 -68.33 -39.68
CA VAL A 50 22.57 -67.62 -40.76
C VAL A 50 23.07 -66.18 -40.92
N GLY A 51 23.75 -65.95 -42.04
CA GLY A 51 23.57 -64.80 -42.92
C GLY A 51 23.86 -63.40 -42.37
N THR A 52 25.04 -62.87 -42.69
CA THR A 52 25.35 -61.43 -42.63
C THR A 52 24.46 -60.63 -43.59
N ALA A 53 23.52 -59.85 -43.05
CA ALA A 53 22.90 -58.72 -43.71
C ALA A 53 23.23 -57.44 -42.90
N PRO A 54 23.51 -56.29 -43.55
CA PRO A 54 23.99 -55.10 -42.86
C PRO A 54 22.90 -54.49 -41.99
N PHE A 55 23.16 -54.40 -40.68
CA PHE A 55 22.36 -53.65 -39.72
C PHE A 55 22.34 -52.17 -40.12
N LYS A 56 21.16 -51.64 -40.45
CA LYS A 56 20.90 -50.19 -40.37
C LYS A 56 20.89 -49.80 -38.89
N PRO A 57 21.58 -48.72 -38.48
CA PRO A 57 21.40 -48.19 -37.13
C PRO A 57 19.95 -47.70 -37.02
N LEU A 58 19.17 -48.29 -36.12
CA LEU A 58 17.95 -47.66 -35.61
C LEU A 58 18.38 -46.41 -34.86
N GLU A 59 17.84 -45.24 -35.23
CA GLU A 59 17.95 -44.03 -34.44
C GLU A 59 17.53 -44.33 -33.00
N VAL A 60 18.47 -44.27 -32.06
CA VAL A 60 18.19 -44.38 -30.64
C VAL A 60 17.50 -43.09 -30.22
N ALA A 61 16.17 -43.11 -30.13
CA ALA A 61 15.38 -42.01 -29.61
C ALA A 61 15.86 -41.64 -28.19
N ASN A 62 16.10 -40.34 -27.95
CA ASN A 62 16.47 -39.81 -26.63
C ASN A 62 15.44 -40.28 -25.56
N PRO A 63 15.86 -41.01 -24.50
CA PRO A 63 14.97 -41.57 -23.46
C PRO A 63 14.02 -40.54 -22.83
N ASP A 64 14.45 -39.29 -22.69
CA ASP A 64 13.66 -38.22 -22.08
C ASP A 64 12.45 -37.81 -22.95
N ARG A 65 12.58 -37.87 -24.28
CA ARG A 65 11.47 -37.65 -25.22
C ARG A 65 10.42 -38.75 -25.17
N VAL A 66 10.79 -39.97 -24.77
CA VAL A 66 9.84 -41.09 -24.60
C VAL A 66 9.02 -40.92 -23.33
N LYS A 67 9.64 -40.42 -22.25
CA LYS A 67 9.00 -40.18 -20.95
C LYS A 67 8.00 -39.01 -20.99
N LEU A 68 8.36 -37.90 -21.62
CA LEU A 68 7.45 -36.76 -21.86
C LEU A 68 6.23 -37.16 -22.71
N LYS A 69 6.44 -37.95 -23.76
CA LYS A 69 5.35 -38.53 -24.57
C LYS A 69 4.47 -39.48 -23.76
N PHE A 70 5.06 -40.27 -22.84
CA PHE A 70 4.31 -41.12 -21.91
C PHE A 70 3.40 -40.29 -21.00
N TYR A 71 3.92 -39.29 -20.29
CA TYR A 71 3.10 -38.45 -19.40
C TYR A 71 2.07 -37.63 -20.17
N SER A 72 2.43 -37.04 -21.30
CA SER A 72 1.48 -36.35 -22.19
C SER A 72 0.35 -37.29 -22.65
N SER A 73 0.66 -38.56 -22.92
CA SER A 73 -0.34 -39.56 -23.34
C SER A 73 -1.22 -40.06 -22.19
N VAL A 74 -0.68 -40.14 -20.97
CA VAL A 74 -1.40 -40.61 -19.77
C VAL A 74 -2.26 -39.49 -19.17
N LEU A 75 -1.79 -38.25 -19.20
CA LEU A 75 -2.51 -37.08 -18.69
C LEU A 75 -3.56 -36.59 -19.71
N GLY A 76 -3.39 -36.91 -21.00
CA GLY A 76 -4.42 -36.75 -22.04
C GLY A 76 -4.75 -35.31 -22.39
N ASP A 77 -3.88 -34.36 -22.07
CA ASP A 77 -4.12 -32.94 -22.29
C ASP A 77 -3.13 -32.25 -23.22
N ASN A 78 -2.15 -33.01 -23.77
CA ASN A 78 -1.01 -32.46 -24.52
C ASN A 78 -0.28 -31.33 -23.78
N SER A 79 -0.53 -31.19 -22.47
CA SER A 79 0.09 -30.16 -21.66
C SER A 79 1.45 -30.69 -21.25
N THR A 80 2.47 -29.88 -21.51
CA THR A 80 3.83 -30.12 -21.02
C THR A 80 4.02 -29.52 -19.62
N PHE A 81 2.92 -29.21 -18.92
CA PHE A 81 2.91 -28.51 -17.65
C PHE A 81 2.73 -29.54 -16.53
N ILE A 82 3.83 -29.86 -15.84
CA ILE A 82 3.86 -30.97 -14.87
C ILE A 82 4.20 -30.40 -13.49
N HIS A 83 3.31 -29.53 -13.01
CA HIS A 83 3.28 -29.14 -11.60
C HIS A 83 2.00 -29.64 -10.95
N TYR A 84 2.04 -29.79 -9.63
CA TYR A 84 0.82 -30.11 -8.89
C TYR A 84 -0.15 -28.94 -8.96
N GLY A 85 -1.43 -29.27 -9.09
CA GLY A 85 -2.47 -28.29 -9.38
C GLY A 85 -3.40 -28.05 -8.19
N LYS A 86 -4.03 -26.88 -8.19
CA LYS A 86 -5.12 -26.53 -7.28
C LYS A 86 -6.46 -26.87 -7.94
N TRP A 87 -7.32 -27.62 -7.25
CA TRP A 87 -8.53 -28.21 -7.83
C TRP A 87 -9.84 -27.51 -7.46
N ASP A 88 -9.79 -26.52 -6.57
CA ASP A 88 -10.98 -25.76 -6.16
C ASP A 88 -11.71 -25.13 -7.36
N GLY A 89 -12.97 -25.50 -7.55
CA GLY A 89 -13.83 -24.95 -8.61
C GLY A 89 -13.54 -25.47 -10.02
N LEU A 90 -12.68 -26.49 -10.18
CA LEU A 90 -12.39 -27.11 -11.48
C LEU A 90 -13.17 -28.41 -11.68
N ASP A 91 -13.67 -28.60 -12.90
CA ASP A 91 -14.21 -29.89 -13.33
C ASP A 91 -13.06 -30.88 -13.54
N GLN A 92 -13.09 -31.98 -12.79
CA GLN A 92 -12.02 -32.98 -12.78
C GLN A 92 -12.04 -33.90 -14.01
N ASP A 93 -13.18 -34.00 -14.69
CA ASP A 93 -13.38 -34.90 -15.82
C ASP A 93 -13.18 -34.19 -17.18
N MET A 94 -12.95 -32.88 -17.18
CA MET A 94 -12.76 -32.10 -18.41
C MET A 94 -11.40 -32.38 -19.10
N PRO A 95 -11.33 -32.32 -20.45
CA PRO A 95 -10.04 -32.33 -21.15
C PRO A 95 -9.15 -31.16 -20.70
N GLY A 96 -7.88 -31.43 -20.39
CA GLY A 96 -6.98 -30.39 -19.90
C GLY A 96 -6.99 -30.09 -18.41
N ALA A 97 -7.73 -30.87 -17.60
CA ALA A 97 -7.93 -30.53 -16.19
C ALA A 97 -6.62 -30.38 -15.38
N TYR A 98 -5.57 -31.16 -15.67
CA TYR A 98 -4.29 -31.06 -14.98
C TYR A 98 -3.52 -29.78 -15.30
N GLY A 99 -3.35 -29.48 -16.59
CA GLY A 99 -2.76 -28.21 -17.01
C GLY A 99 -3.48 -27.00 -16.41
N ARG A 100 -4.83 -27.02 -16.41
CA ARG A 100 -5.63 -25.95 -15.79
C ARG A 100 -5.47 -25.89 -14.27
N ALA A 101 -5.38 -27.03 -13.59
CA ALA A 101 -5.14 -27.06 -12.15
C ALA A 101 -3.75 -26.51 -11.81
N SER A 102 -2.74 -26.82 -12.64
CA SER A 102 -1.39 -26.22 -12.53
C SER A 102 -1.43 -24.71 -12.71
N GLU A 103 -2.10 -24.20 -13.76
CA GLU A 103 -2.30 -22.76 -13.98
C GLU A 103 -3.06 -22.10 -12.82
N ALA A 104 -4.08 -22.77 -12.28
CA ALA A 104 -4.84 -22.30 -11.12
C ALA A 104 -3.98 -22.23 -9.85
N MET A 105 -3.01 -23.14 -9.70
CA MET A 105 -2.03 -23.10 -8.62
C MET A 105 -1.09 -21.89 -8.78
N THR A 106 -0.56 -21.68 -9.99
CA THR A 106 0.27 -20.50 -10.31
C THR A 106 -0.49 -19.20 -10.03
N ASP A 107 -1.75 -19.12 -10.46
CA ASP A 107 -2.64 -17.97 -10.20
C ASP A 107 -2.90 -17.77 -8.71
N TYR A 108 -3.08 -18.85 -7.95
CA TYR A 108 -3.30 -18.79 -6.51
C TYR A 108 -2.07 -18.23 -5.77
N MET A 109 -0.88 -18.75 -6.08
CA MET A 109 0.38 -18.26 -5.51
C MET A 109 0.63 -16.79 -5.88
N TYR A 110 0.38 -16.40 -7.13
CA TYR A 110 0.52 -15.01 -7.55
C TYR A 110 -0.45 -14.08 -6.80
N ARG A 111 -1.72 -14.47 -6.66
CA ARG A 111 -2.70 -13.69 -5.89
C ARG A 111 -2.31 -13.54 -4.42
N LEU A 112 -1.72 -14.59 -3.83
CA LEU A 112 -1.18 -14.55 -2.48
C LEU A 112 -0.04 -13.54 -2.38
N SER A 113 0.86 -13.49 -3.37
CA SER A 113 1.92 -12.48 -3.42
C SER A 113 1.36 -11.05 -3.51
N LEU A 114 0.31 -10.82 -4.31
CA LEU A 114 -0.33 -9.51 -4.43
C LEU A 114 -1.04 -9.10 -3.14
N SER A 115 -1.59 -10.06 -2.37
CA SER A 115 -2.14 -9.76 -1.04
C SER A 115 -1.07 -9.27 -0.06
N LEU A 116 0.18 -9.68 -0.27
CA LEU A 116 1.33 -9.14 0.44
C LEU A 116 1.76 -7.78 -0.13
N LEU A 117 1.49 -7.48 -1.40
CA LEU A 117 1.95 -6.26 -2.07
C LEU A 117 0.78 -5.41 -2.59
N PRO A 118 -0.13 -4.92 -1.70
CA PRO A 118 -1.43 -4.41 -2.11
C PRO A 118 -1.37 -3.16 -3.00
N HIS A 119 -0.33 -2.33 -2.88
CA HIS A 119 -0.17 -1.12 -3.71
C HIS A 119 0.67 -1.35 -4.97
N ARG A 120 1.28 -2.55 -5.14
CA ARG A 120 2.03 -2.92 -6.36
C ARG A 120 1.14 -3.51 -7.46
N ALA A 121 -0.07 -3.95 -7.13
CA ALA A 121 -1.01 -4.55 -8.09
C ALA A 121 -1.47 -3.57 -9.19
N GLU A 122 -1.36 -2.26 -8.94
CA GLU A 122 -1.75 -1.18 -9.87
C GLU A 122 -0.56 -0.58 -10.64
N SER A 123 0.67 -1.02 -10.35
CA SER A 123 1.90 -0.51 -10.99
C SER A 123 2.26 -1.31 -12.24
N ASN A 124 2.67 -0.63 -13.31
CA ASN A 124 3.10 -1.26 -14.56
C ASN A 124 4.60 -1.63 -14.59
N ASP A 125 5.31 -1.57 -13.45
CA ASP A 125 6.74 -1.91 -13.32
C ASP A 125 6.98 -3.13 -12.38
N PHE A 126 6.01 -4.05 -12.29
CA PHE A 126 6.17 -5.23 -11.45
C PHE A 126 7.19 -6.20 -12.04
N ARG A 127 8.22 -6.55 -11.26
CA ARG A 127 9.28 -7.48 -11.64
C ARG A 127 9.33 -8.68 -10.72
N TYR A 128 9.41 -9.88 -11.28
CA TYR A 128 9.59 -11.07 -10.48
C TYR A 128 10.57 -12.06 -11.10
N ILE A 129 11.10 -12.93 -10.24
CA ILE A 129 12.01 -14.01 -10.61
C ILE A 129 11.35 -15.35 -10.28
N ASP A 130 11.37 -16.25 -11.25
CA ASP A 130 10.87 -17.63 -11.15
C ASP A 130 12.08 -18.57 -10.98
N LEU A 131 12.31 -18.97 -9.73
CA LEU A 131 13.44 -19.79 -9.31
C LEU A 131 13.11 -21.26 -9.53
N GLY A 132 13.85 -21.90 -10.43
CA GLY A 132 13.57 -23.26 -10.87
C GLY A 132 12.43 -23.31 -11.89
N SER A 133 12.40 -22.35 -12.83
CA SER A 133 11.29 -22.15 -13.78
C SER A 133 11.03 -23.30 -14.75
N GLY A 134 11.93 -24.30 -14.82
CA GLY A 134 11.88 -25.38 -15.80
C GLY A 134 11.77 -24.83 -17.22
N THR A 135 10.73 -25.23 -17.95
CA THR A 135 10.40 -24.74 -19.30
C THR A 135 9.71 -23.36 -19.34
N GLY A 136 9.71 -22.60 -18.24
CA GLY A 136 9.17 -21.25 -18.14
C GLY A 136 7.64 -21.20 -18.05
N ALA A 137 6.99 -22.29 -17.66
CA ALA A 137 5.54 -22.45 -17.68
C ALA A 137 4.81 -21.36 -16.88
N SER A 138 5.14 -21.24 -15.59
CA SER A 138 4.54 -20.26 -14.68
C SER A 138 4.87 -18.83 -15.12
N ALA A 139 6.11 -18.61 -15.55
CA ALA A 139 6.55 -17.32 -16.09
C ALA A 139 5.72 -16.82 -17.28
N ILE A 140 5.53 -17.70 -18.26
CA ILE A 140 4.79 -17.41 -19.49
C ILE A 140 3.30 -17.23 -19.20
N HIS A 141 2.72 -18.06 -18.34
CA HIS A 141 1.30 -17.97 -17.94
C HIS A 141 0.99 -16.63 -17.28
N LEU A 142 1.72 -16.28 -16.22
CA LEU A 142 1.49 -15.04 -15.47
C LEU A 142 1.75 -13.80 -16.33
N THR A 143 2.87 -13.78 -17.07
CA THR A 143 3.23 -12.63 -17.90
C THR A 143 2.23 -12.42 -19.05
N ALA A 144 1.69 -13.48 -19.64
CA ALA A 144 0.63 -13.37 -20.64
C ALA A 144 -0.66 -12.79 -20.04
N LYS A 145 -1.07 -13.33 -18.89
CA LYS A 145 -2.35 -12.99 -18.23
C LYS A 145 -2.33 -11.59 -17.60
N HIS A 146 -1.19 -11.16 -17.06
CA HIS A 146 -1.00 -9.91 -16.34
C HIS A 146 -0.05 -8.96 -17.06
N SER A 147 -0.10 -8.96 -18.40
CA SER A 147 0.84 -8.21 -19.24
C SER A 147 0.83 -6.69 -19.03
N LEU A 148 -0.24 -6.10 -18.50
CA LEU A 148 -0.28 -4.67 -18.18
C LEU A 148 0.47 -4.33 -16.89
N THR A 149 0.53 -5.26 -15.94
CA THR A 149 1.13 -5.07 -14.61
C THR A 149 2.58 -5.59 -14.55
N ILE A 150 2.82 -6.77 -15.11
CA ILE A 150 4.13 -7.42 -15.12
C ILE A 150 4.99 -6.80 -16.22
N ALA A 151 5.99 -6.02 -15.80
CA ALA A 151 6.99 -5.45 -16.69
C ALA A 151 8.02 -6.50 -17.13
N LYS A 152 8.50 -7.31 -16.19
CA LYS A 152 9.56 -8.28 -16.45
C LYS A 152 9.44 -9.53 -15.57
N ALA A 153 9.66 -10.69 -16.18
CA ALA A 153 9.84 -11.97 -15.51
C ALA A 153 11.23 -12.53 -15.82
N THR A 154 11.97 -12.99 -14.81
CA THR A 154 13.24 -13.69 -15.00
C THR A 154 13.08 -15.16 -14.65
N CYS A 155 13.22 -16.04 -15.64
CA CYS A 155 13.27 -17.48 -15.48
C CYS A 155 14.69 -17.91 -15.11
N VAL A 156 14.89 -18.54 -13.95
CA VAL A 156 16.19 -19.11 -13.54
C VAL A 156 16.08 -20.62 -13.52
N ASN A 157 16.93 -21.29 -14.31
CA ASN A 157 16.99 -22.75 -14.34
C ASN A 157 18.34 -23.27 -14.82
N LEU A 158 18.81 -24.39 -14.26
CA LEU A 158 20.12 -24.98 -14.55
C LEU A 158 20.15 -25.77 -15.87
N CYS A 159 19.00 -26.26 -16.35
CA CYS A 159 18.96 -27.13 -17.53
C CYS A 159 18.92 -26.33 -18.84
N HIS A 160 19.97 -26.51 -19.65
CA HIS A 160 20.11 -25.84 -20.94
C HIS A 160 18.94 -26.11 -21.91
N GLU A 161 18.50 -27.37 -22.03
CA GLU A 161 17.41 -27.77 -22.95
C GLU A 161 16.05 -27.17 -22.55
N GLN A 162 15.78 -27.09 -21.25
CA GLN A 162 14.57 -26.44 -20.74
C GLN A 162 14.62 -24.93 -20.97
N ASN A 163 15.79 -24.31 -20.85
CA ASN A 163 15.99 -22.90 -21.15
C ASN A 163 15.78 -22.59 -22.63
N ILE A 164 16.21 -23.47 -23.55
CA ILE A 164 15.88 -23.35 -24.99
C ILE A 164 14.37 -23.38 -25.17
N THR A 165 13.70 -24.39 -24.59
CA THR A 165 12.24 -24.53 -24.68
C THR A 165 11.50 -23.32 -24.11
N ALA A 166 11.96 -22.76 -22.99
CA ALA A 166 11.37 -21.58 -22.37
C ALA A 166 11.47 -20.35 -23.31
N ARG A 167 12.61 -20.16 -23.97
CA ARG A 167 12.81 -19.08 -24.94
C ARG A 167 11.92 -19.25 -26.18
N GLU A 168 11.82 -20.46 -26.71
CA GLU A 168 10.95 -20.78 -27.84
C GLU A 168 9.49 -20.48 -27.53
N ARG A 169 8.99 -20.93 -26.37
CA ARG A 169 7.60 -20.68 -25.95
C ARG A 169 7.31 -19.22 -25.65
N ALA A 170 8.26 -18.50 -25.06
CA ALA A 170 8.14 -17.06 -24.87
C ALA A 170 8.02 -16.34 -26.23
N ALA A 171 8.78 -16.76 -27.23
CA ALA A 171 8.69 -16.25 -28.60
C ALA A 171 7.34 -16.57 -29.26
N GLU A 172 6.84 -17.81 -29.12
CA GLU A 172 5.53 -18.22 -29.64
C GLU A 172 4.37 -17.37 -29.09
N ARG A 173 4.50 -16.87 -27.85
CA ARG A 173 3.50 -15.98 -27.21
C ARG A 173 3.80 -14.49 -27.34
N ASN A 174 4.83 -14.10 -28.11
CA ASN A 174 5.30 -12.70 -28.25
C ASN A 174 5.66 -12.03 -26.91
N LEU A 175 6.34 -12.76 -26.02
CA LEU A 175 6.75 -12.31 -24.68
C LEU A 175 8.27 -12.14 -24.52
N THR A 176 9.05 -12.21 -25.60
CA THR A 176 10.53 -12.14 -25.55
C THR A 176 11.05 -10.86 -24.92
N ASP A 177 10.34 -9.75 -25.05
CA ASP A 177 10.75 -8.48 -24.45
C ASP A 177 10.49 -8.45 -22.93
N LYS A 178 9.61 -9.33 -22.44
CA LYS A 178 9.17 -9.37 -21.03
C LYS A 178 9.76 -10.53 -20.23
N ILE A 179 10.23 -11.59 -20.88
CA ILE A 179 10.76 -12.78 -20.21
C ILE A 179 12.25 -12.93 -20.52
N ASP A 180 13.07 -12.88 -19.48
CA ASP A 180 14.48 -13.26 -19.57
C ASP A 180 14.67 -14.69 -19.09
N VAL A 181 15.51 -15.46 -19.76
CA VAL A 181 15.85 -16.85 -19.37
C VAL A 181 17.33 -16.93 -19.07
N VAL A 182 17.65 -17.18 -17.80
CA VAL A 182 18.99 -17.19 -17.23
C VAL A 182 19.36 -18.60 -16.79
N GLU A 183 20.52 -19.07 -17.24
CA GLU A 183 21.08 -20.35 -16.83
C GLU A 183 21.90 -20.15 -15.55
N SER A 184 21.29 -20.42 -14.39
CA SER A 184 21.93 -20.31 -13.07
C SER A 184 21.27 -21.22 -12.04
N SER A 185 21.93 -21.40 -10.89
CA SER A 185 21.33 -22.05 -9.71
C SER A 185 20.46 -21.06 -8.96
N PHE A 186 19.41 -21.52 -8.28
CA PHE A 186 18.68 -20.70 -7.32
C PHE A 186 19.40 -20.59 -5.96
N ASP A 187 20.48 -21.36 -5.75
CA ASP A 187 21.38 -21.20 -4.59
C ASP A 187 22.35 -20.00 -4.79
N GLU A 188 22.62 -19.64 -6.05
CA GLU A 188 23.45 -18.50 -6.46
C GLU A 188 23.01 -18.04 -7.86
N THR A 189 22.16 -17.02 -7.93
CA THR A 189 21.52 -16.58 -9.19
C THR A 189 22.39 -15.62 -10.00
N HIS A 190 23.39 -15.01 -9.36
CA HIS A 190 24.16 -13.86 -9.86
C HIS A 190 23.32 -12.62 -10.22
N CYS A 191 22.03 -12.59 -9.86
CA CYS A 191 21.18 -11.41 -10.05
C CYS A 191 21.57 -10.28 -9.08
N GLU A 192 21.20 -9.05 -9.43
CA GLU A 192 21.39 -7.89 -8.55
C GLU A 192 20.59 -8.05 -7.24
N SER A 193 21.16 -7.57 -6.14
CA SER A 193 20.45 -7.51 -4.85
C SER A 193 19.30 -6.50 -4.93
N ASN A 194 18.21 -6.76 -4.21
CA ASN A 194 17.05 -5.85 -4.10
C ASN A 194 16.46 -5.45 -5.47
N HIS A 195 16.38 -6.38 -6.43
CA HIS A 195 15.94 -6.10 -7.80
C HIS A 195 14.49 -6.52 -8.08
N TYR A 196 13.98 -7.54 -7.40
CA TYR A 196 12.68 -8.14 -7.70
C TYR A 196 11.63 -7.83 -6.62
N ASP A 197 10.40 -7.54 -7.04
CA ASP A 197 9.25 -7.36 -6.14
C ASP A 197 8.77 -8.71 -5.57
N LEU A 198 8.96 -9.79 -6.33
CA LEU A 198 8.57 -11.15 -5.98
C LEU A 198 9.66 -12.17 -6.33
N ALA A 199 10.05 -12.99 -5.36
CA ALA A 199 10.71 -14.28 -5.61
C ALA A 199 9.65 -15.39 -5.62
N PHE A 200 9.55 -16.08 -6.74
CA PHE A 200 8.53 -17.10 -7.02
C PHE A 200 9.20 -18.45 -7.27
N SER A 201 8.61 -19.56 -6.81
CA SER A 201 9.08 -20.90 -7.19
C SER A 201 7.98 -21.94 -7.04
N GLN A 202 7.72 -22.72 -8.08
CA GLN A 202 6.71 -23.78 -8.07
C GLN A 202 7.39 -25.16 -8.10
N ASP A 203 7.40 -25.86 -6.96
CA ASP A 203 7.88 -27.23 -6.80
C ASP A 203 9.40 -27.44 -7.02
N ALA A 204 10.23 -26.40 -6.95
CA ALA A 204 11.67 -26.54 -7.24
C ALA A 204 12.56 -26.73 -6.01
N PHE A 205 12.25 -26.08 -4.87
CA PHE A 205 13.18 -26.00 -3.74
C PHE A 205 13.44 -27.33 -3.03
N ILE A 206 12.58 -28.35 -3.15
CA ILE A 206 12.83 -29.71 -2.64
C ILE A 206 14.18 -30.23 -3.12
N HIS A 207 14.61 -29.85 -4.32
CA HIS A 207 15.90 -30.25 -4.90
C HIS A 207 17.03 -29.22 -4.74
N ALA A 208 16.83 -28.19 -3.92
CA ALA A 208 17.90 -27.30 -3.48
C ALA A 208 19.06 -28.08 -2.83
N LEU A 209 20.30 -27.68 -3.12
CA LEU A 209 21.47 -28.26 -2.43
C LEU A 209 21.42 -27.89 -0.96
N SER A 210 21.05 -26.65 -0.65
CA SER A 210 20.82 -26.17 0.70
C SER A 210 19.57 -25.29 0.72
N LYS A 211 18.58 -25.66 1.53
CA LYS A 211 17.37 -24.85 1.73
C LYS A 211 17.73 -23.46 2.28
N GLU A 212 18.70 -23.40 3.19
CA GLU A 212 19.16 -22.14 3.78
C GLU A 212 19.78 -21.21 2.74
N MET A 213 20.62 -21.73 1.83
CA MET A 213 21.23 -20.94 0.76
C MET A 213 20.18 -20.43 -0.23
N ALA A 214 19.25 -21.29 -0.67
CA ALA A 214 18.17 -20.89 -1.55
C ALA A 214 17.29 -19.79 -0.94
N TYR A 215 16.93 -19.90 0.34
CA TYR A 215 16.11 -18.88 1.03
C TYR A 215 16.88 -17.58 1.26
N ALA A 216 18.18 -17.64 1.49
CA ALA A 216 19.05 -16.47 1.62
C ALA A 216 19.26 -15.76 0.27
N GLU A 217 19.41 -16.52 -0.82
CA GLU A 217 19.55 -15.96 -2.16
C GLU A 217 18.24 -15.31 -2.63
N ALA A 218 17.09 -15.97 -2.40
CA ALA A 218 15.78 -15.36 -2.57
C ALA A 218 15.65 -14.06 -1.76
N TYR A 219 16.12 -14.06 -0.50
CA TYR A 219 16.10 -12.86 0.34
C TYR A 219 16.94 -11.73 -0.24
N ARG A 220 18.15 -12.04 -0.72
CA ARG A 220 19.11 -11.06 -1.26
C ARG A 220 18.55 -10.35 -2.49
N ILE A 221 17.96 -11.10 -3.43
CA ILE A 221 17.48 -10.56 -4.71
C ILE A 221 16.12 -9.86 -4.61
N THR A 222 15.32 -10.16 -3.58
CA THR A 222 14.02 -9.50 -3.35
C THR A 222 14.21 -8.12 -2.71
N LYS A 223 13.47 -7.13 -3.20
CA LYS A 223 13.43 -5.76 -2.65
C LYS A 223 12.94 -5.74 -1.20
N PRO A 224 13.35 -4.76 -0.38
CA PRO A 224 12.71 -4.53 0.91
C PRO A 224 11.20 -4.36 0.75
N GLY A 225 10.41 -5.00 1.61
CA GLY A 225 8.95 -5.04 1.48
C GLY A 225 8.39 -6.08 0.50
N GLY A 226 9.25 -6.63 -0.38
CA GLY A 226 8.91 -7.62 -1.40
C GLY A 226 8.46 -8.97 -0.84
N ALA A 227 7.89 -9.80 -1.71
CA ALA A 227 7.30 -11.08 -1.35
C ALA A 227 8.16 -12.27 -1.77
N PHE A 228 8.10 -13.33 -0.97
CA PHE A 228 8.62 -14.65 -1.34
C PHE A 228 7.49 -15.66 -1.24
N VAL A 229 7.15 -16.27 -2.37
CA VAL A 229 6.06 -17.24 -2.46
C VAL A 229 6.55 -18.47 -3.22
N PHE A 230 6.50 -19.62 -2.57
CA PHE A 230 6.86 -20.88 -3.20
C PHE A 230 5.96 -22.01 -2.77
N CYS A 231 5.77 -23.00 -3.63
CA CYS A 231 5.15 -24.26 -3.22
C CYS A 231 6.14 -25.40 -3.29
N ASP A 232 5.98 -26.37 -2.40
CA ASP A 232 6.93 -27.47 -2.33
C ASP A 232 6.36 -28.73 -1.65
N LEU A 233 6.99 -29.87 -1.95
CA LEU A 233 6.75 -31.14 -1.27
C LEU A 233 7.67 -31.27 -0.05
N VAL A 234 7.11 -31.21 1.13
CA VAL A 234 7.85 -31.12 2.39
C VAL A 234 7.68 -32.37 3.25
N CYS A 235 8.61 -32.55 4.19
CA CYS A 235 8.56 -33.68 5.10
C CYS A 235 7.30 -33.58 5.97
N GLY A 236 6.62 -34.71 6.14
CA GLY A 236 5.51 -34.83 7.07
C GLY A 236 5.92 -34.58 8.52
N ASP A 237 4.95 -34.24 9.36
CA ASP A 237 5.08 -33.98 10.80
C ASP A 237 4.28 -34.97 11.66
N ASN A 238 3.82 -36.08 11.08
CA ASN A 238 3.07 -37.09 11.81
C ASN A 238 3.98 -37.80 12.85
N PRO A 239 3.63 -37.74 14.16
CA PRO A 239 4.43 -38.34 15.23
C PRO A 239 4.56 -39.87 15.15
N ASP A 240 3.66 -40.55 14.43
CA ASP A 240 3.67 -42.01 14.30
C ASP A 240 4.68 -42.52 13.23
N LEU A 241 5.36 -41.62 12.53
CA LEU A 241 6.32 -41.97 11.49
C LEU A 241 7.73 -42.16 12.05
N THR A 242 8.44 -43.15 11.51
CA THR A 242 9.83 -43.42 11.92
C THR A 242 10.81 -42.57 11.11
N VAL A 243 11.91 -42.15 11.75
CA VAL A 243 13.02 -41.45 11.09
C VAL A 243 13.57 -42.23 9.89
N GLN A 244 13.58 -43.57 9.98
CA GLN A 244 14.05 -44.46 8.90
C GLN A 244 13.10 -44.44 7.69
N GLU A 245 11.79 -44.38 7.92
CA GLU A 245 10.79 -44.29 6.83
C GLU A 245 10.95 -42.97 6.05
N LEU A 246 11.10 -41.85 6.77
CA LEU A 246 11.33 -40.53 6.18
C LEU A 246 12.68 -40.45 5.45
N ALA A 247 13.75 -41.00 6.04
CA ALA A 247 15.08 -41.04 5.43
C ALA A 247 15.09 -41.87 4.14
N LYS A 248 14.41 -43.03 4.14
CA LYS A 248 14.27 -43.87 2.95
C LYS A 248 13.50 -43.17 1.84
N PHE A 249 12.48 -42.38 2.19
CA PHE A 249 11.79 -41.55 1.22
C PHE A 249 12.74 -40.49 0.65
N ALA A 250 13.44 -39.73 1.49
CA ALA A 250 14.36 -38.69 1.05
C ALA A 250 15.47 -39.26 0.13
N GLU A 251 16.08 -40.39 0.52
CA GLU A 251 17.12 -41.09 -0.26
C GLU A 251 16.58 -41.54 -1.62
N LYS A 252 15.43 -42.23 -1.65
CA LYS A 252 14.81 -42.72 -2.89
C LYS A 252 14.49 -41.58 -3.86
N ASN A 253 14.15 -40.40 -3.34
CA ASN A 253 13.77 -39.22 -4.14
C ASN A 253 14.91 -38.19 -4.26
N ARG A 254 16.14 -38.53 -3.82
CA ARG A 254 17.35 -37.69 -3.88
C ARG A 254 17.20 -36.30 -3.24
N ILE A 255 16.40 -36.21 -2.17
CA ILE A 255 16.11 -34.97 -1.44
C ILE A 255 17.21 -34.70 -0.42
N ASN A 256 17.79 -33.51 -0.47
CA ASN A 256 18.72 -33.02 0.57
C ASN A 256 17.93 -32.20 1.60
N ASP A 257 18.25 -32.41 2.88
CA ASP A 257 17.67 -31.67 4.02
C ASP A 257 16.15 -31.56 3.92
N TRP A 258 15.45 -32.70 3.94
CA TRP A 258 14.00 -32.73 3.79
C TRP A 258 13.31 -32.21 5.06
N LEU A 259 13.05 -30.90 5.07
CA LEU A 259 12.49 -30.18 6.20
C LEU A 259 10.96 -30.31 6.25
N ASN A 260 10.42 -30.30 7.46
CA ASN A 260 8.97 -30.15 7.70
C ASN A 260 8.55 -28.67 7.69
N PRO A 261 7.24 -28.34 7.64
CA PRO A 261 6.79 -26.95 7.56
C PRO A 261 7.34 -26.03 8.66
N SER A 262 7.38 -26.49 9.91
CA SER A 262 7.88 -25.69 11.03
C SER A 262 9.39 -25.43 10.93
N GLN A 263 10.16 -26.37 10.40
CA GLN A 263 11.60 -26.19 10.16
C GLN A 263 11.86 -25.21 9.01
N ILE A 264 11.06 -25.27 7.94
CA ILE A 264 11.15 -24.32 6.82
C ILE A 264 10.83 -22.90 7.30
N ILE A 265 9.76 -22.73 8.09
CA ILE A 265 9.40 -21.43 8.67
C ILE A 265 10.58 -20.86 9.47
N LYS A 266 11.22 -21.68 10.33
CA LYS A 266 12.40 -21.27 11.10
C LYS A 266 13.59 -20.93 10.22
N ALA A 267 13.84 -21.70 9.16
CA ALA A 267 14.92 -21.44 8.22
C ALA A 267 14.73 -20.08 7.51
N CYS A 268 13.53 -19.81 6.98
CA CYS A 268 13.21 -18.49 6.40
C CYS A 268 13.36 -17.35 7.43
N GLN A 269 12.90 -17.56 8.68
CA GLN A 269 13.05 -16.56 9.75
C GLN A 269 14.50 -16.33 10.18
N ALA A 270 15.37 -17.32 10.03
CA ALA A 270 16.79 -17.21 10.31
C ALA A 270 17.52 -16.42 9.22
N THR A 271 17.09 -16.54 7.95
CA THR A 271 17.65 -15.73 6.84
C THR A 271 17.16 -14.29 6.84
N GLY A 272 16.09 -13.97 7.58
CA GLY A 272 15.59 -12.61 7.76
C GLY A 272 14.16 -12.36 7.26
N TRP A 273 13.49 -13.36 6.70
CA TRP A 273 12.09 -13.25 6.28
C TRP A 273 11.15 -13.06 7.49
N CYS A 274 10.15 -12.20 7.35
CA CYS A 274 9.05 -12.00 8.31
C CYS A 274 7.72 -12.53 7.74
N ASP A 275 6.69 -12.62 8.60
CA ASP A 275 5.34 -13.10 8.24
C ASP A 275 5.35 -14.40 7.43
N VAL A 276 6.18 -15.37 7.85
CA VAL A 276 6.34 -16.65 7.18
C VAL A 276 5.22 -17.59 7.57
N HIS A 277 4.43 -18.03 6.60
CA HIS A 277 3.27 -18.91 6.80
C HIS A 277 3.28 -20.07 5.81
N PHE A 278 2.66 -21.19 6.22
CA PHE A 278 2.46 -22.37 5.38
C PHE A 278 0.96 -22.64 5.23
N ILE A 279 0.53 -22.87 3.99
CA ILE A 279 -0.83 -23.27 3.63
C ILE A 279 -0.76 -24.70 3.13
N ASP A 280 -1.31 -25.63 3.91
CA ASP A 280 -1.35 -27.06 3.57
C ASP A 280 -2.37 -27.33 2.46
N LEU A 281 -1.90 -27.83 1.32
CA LEU A 281 -2.68 -28.22 0.15
C LEU A 281 -2.52 -29.72 -0.16
N SER A 282 -2.18 -30.54 0.84
CA SER A 282 -1.97 -31.98 0.65
C SER A 282 -3.22 -32.70 0.11
N THR A 283 -4.41 -32.13 0.33
CA THR A 283 -5.67 -32.60 -0.27
C THR A 283 -5.68 -32.44 -1.80
N ASP A 284 -5.24 -31.30 -2.32
CA ASP A 284 -5.12 -31.05 -3.76
C ASP A 284 -4.08 -31.99 -4.39
N LEU A 285 -2.97 -32.25 -3.69
CA LEU A 285 -1.97 -33.24 -4.11
C LEU A 285 -2.59 -34.65 -4.18
N ARG A 286 -3.38 -35.04 -3.18
CA ARG A 286 -4.08 -36.34 -3.17
C ARG A 286 -5.05 -36.46 -4.35
N ILE A 287 -5.85 -35.42 -4.62
CA ILE A 287 -6.78 -35.38 -5.76
C ILE A 287 -6.01 -35.57 -7.07
N SER A 288 -4.88 -34.87 -7.23
CA SER A 288 -3.99 -35.01 -8.39
C SER A 288 -3.57 -36.47 -8.61
N PHE A 289 -3.18 -37.19 -7.55
CA PHE A 289 -2.82 -38.61 -7.64
C PHE A 289 -4.01 -39.54 -7.90
N GLN A 290 -5.18 -39.29 -7.29
CA GLN A 290 -6.38 -40.09 -7.50
C GLN A 290 -6.87 -40.02 -8.94
N LEU A 291 -6.88 -38.82 -9.52
CA LEU A 291 -7.25 -38.61 -10.91
C LEU A 291 -6.25 -39.27 -11.88
N MET A 292 -4.96 -39.31 -11.52
CA MET A 292 -3.93 -39.96 -12.35
C MET A 292 -4.14 -41.46 -12.33
N LEU A 293 -4.41 -42.00 -11.15
CA LEU A 293 -4.73 -43.41 -10.98
C LEU A 293 -5.98 -43.80 -11.78
N LYS A 294 -7.05 -42.99 -11.72
CA LYS A 294 -8.28 -43.17 -12.51
C LYS A 294 -7.97 -43.23 -14.02
N LYS A 295 -7.16 -42.30 -14.54
CA LYS A 295 -6.77 -42.25 -15.96
C LYS A 295 -5.92 -43.44 -16.39
N VAL A 296 -4.86 -43.77 -15.64
CA VAL A 296 -3.98 -44.91 -15.95
C VAL A 296 -4.76 -46.22 -15.92
N THR A 297 -5.67 -46.37 -14.96
CA THR A 297 -6.54 -47.56 -14.82
C THR A 297 -7.51 -47.66 -16.00
N PHE A 298 -8.12 -46.54 -16.40
CA PHE A 298 -8.98 -46.49 -17.59
C PHE A 298 -8.24 -46.95 -18.86
N VAL A 299 -7.00 -46.47 -19.06
CA VAL A 299 -6.14 -46.87 -20.18
C VAL A 299 -5.79 -48.37 -20.13
N LEU A 300 -5.52 -48.92 -18.94
CA LEU A 300 -5.24 -50.34 -18.72
C LEU A 300 -6.44 -51.26 -19.02
N GLU A 301 -7.65 -50.78 -18.72
CA GLU A 301 -8.90 -51.53 -18.90
C GLU A 301 -9.47 -51.46 -20.32
N HIS A 302 -9.40 -50.29 -20.96
CA HIS A 302 -10.12 -50.01 -22.21
C HIS A 302 -9.21 -49.98 -23.44
N GLY A 303 -7.88 -50.08 -23.27
CA GLY A 303 -6.92 -50.17 -24.38
C GLY A 303 -6.88 -48.90 -25.24
N GLY A 304 -6.15 -47.89 -24.78
CA GLY A 304 -6.08 -46.59 -25.47
C GLY A 304 -4.78 -45.85 -25.21
N THR A 305 -3.68 -46.31 -25.80
CA THR A 305 -2.55 -45.40 -26.08
C THR A 305 -2.21 -45.53 -27.56
N GLU A 306 -2.20 -44.41 -28.27
CA GLU A 306 -1.74 -44.34 -29.66
C GLU A 306 -0.23 -44.70 -29.82
N ASN A 307 0.48 -44.98 -28.71
CA ASN A 307 1.94 -45.05 -28.63
C ASN A 307 2.52 -46.28 -27.89
N ASN A 308 1.93 -47.47 -27.95
CA ASN A 308 2.56 -48.73 -27.52
C ASN A 308 3.22 -48.68 -26.11
N CYS A 309 2.53 -48.12 -25.11
CA CYS A 309 3.06 -48.13 -23.74
C CYS A 309 2.98 -49.54 -23.14
N SER A 310 4.09 -50.04 -22.56
CA SER A 310 4.14 -51.38 -21.95
C SER A 310 3.12 -51.52 -20.82
N ARG A 311 2.25 -52.53 -20.91
CA ARG A 311 1.24 -52.83 -19.87
C ARG A 311 1.87 -53.02 -18.48
N VAL A 312 3.05 -53.62 -18.43
CA VAL A 312 3.82 -53.81 -17.18
C VAL A 312 4.25 -52.46 -16.59
N LEU A 313 4.63 -51.50 -17.43
CA LEU A 313 5.04 -50.17 -16.99
C LEU A 313 3.86 -49.37 -16.43
N LEU A 314 2.68 -49.47 -17.05
CA LEU A 314 1.44 -48.85 -16.55
C LEU A 314 0.99 -49.46 -15.21
N MET A 315 1.08 -50.79 -15.04
CA MET A 315 0.75 -51.46 -13.77
C MET A 315 1.67 -51.02 -12.63
N ASN A 316 2.99 -51.01 -12.86
CA ASN A 316 3.95 -50.52 -11.87
C ASN A 316 3.72 -49.04 -11.52
N TYR A 317 3.25 -48.25 -12.49
CA TYR A 317 2.90 -46.85 -12.28
C TYR A 317 1.66 -46.69 -11.40
N CYS A 318 0.61 -47.51 -11.60
CA CYS A 318 -0.54 -47.58 -10.69
C CYS A 318 -0.13 -47.91 -9.26
N ASP A 319 0.68 -48.94 -9.06
CA ASP A 319 1.17 -49.34 -7.72
C ASP A 319 1.94 -48.20 -7.05
N SER A 320 2.78 -47.51 -7.81
CA SER A 320 3.51 -46.33 -7.34
C SER A 320 2.56 -45.21 -6.92
N ILE A 321 1.53 -44.89 -7.71
CA ILE A 321 0.55 -43.85 -7.37
C ILE A 321 -0.26 -44.24 -6.12
N CYS A 322 -0.74 -45.48 -6.03
CA CYS A 322 -1.42 -45.99 -4.84
C CYS A 322 -0.57 -45.82 -3.59
N HIS A 323 0.71 -46.20 -3.67
CA HIS A 323 1.64 -46.03 -2.55
C HIS A 323 1.80 -44.54 -2.15
N ARG A 324 1.84 -43.63 -3.12
CA ARG A 324 1.93 -42.17 -2.87
C ARG A 324 0.68 -41.65 -2.18
N ILE A 325 -0.51 -42.07 -2.61
CA ILE A 325 -1.78 -41.71 -1.95
C ILE A 325 -1.76 -42.14 -0.49
N THR A 326 -1.35 -43.39 -0.22
CA THR A 326 -1.21 -43.90 1.16
C THR A 326 -0.18 -43.11 1.97
N GLN A 327 0.94 -42.68 1.36
CA GLN A 327 1.94 -41.86 2.03
C GLN A 327 1.39 -40.47 2.40
N ILE A 328 0.56 -39.85 1.55
CA ILE A 328 -0.11 -38.57 1.85
C ILE A 328 -1.11 -38.77 3.00
N GLU A 329 -1.93 -39.82 2.95
CA GLU A 329 -2.94 -40.11 3.97
C GLU A 329 -2.30 -40.44 5.34
N ARG A 330 -1.14 -41.08 5.34
CA ARG A 330 -0.34 -41.31 6.55
C ARG A 330 0.46 -40.08 7.00
N GLY A 331 0.44 -38.98 6.24
CA GLY A 331 1.17 -37.76 6.57
C GLY A 331 2.69 -37.91 6.46
N VAL A 332 3.20 -38.79 5.58
CA VAL A 332 4.64 -38.96 5.29
C VAL A 332 5.20 -37.73 4.58
N MET A 333 4.38 -37.09 3.76
CA MET A 333 4.70 -35.87 3.04
C MET A 333 3.52 -34.91 3.10
N LYS A 334 3.83 -33.62 3.09
CA LYS A 334 2.87 -32.56 2.89
C LYS A 334 3.21 -31.79 1.62
N TRP A 335 2.23 -31.16 1.02
CA TRP A 335 2.45 -30.25 -0.10
C TRP A 335 1.64 -28.99 0.11
N GLY A 336 2.19 -27.84 -0.23
CA GLY A 336 1.53 -26.58 0.06
C GLY A 336 2.37 -25.37 -0.30
N VAL A 337 1.81 -24.20 0.01
CA VAL A 337 2.42 -22.90 -0.31
C VAL A 337 3.02 -22.28 0.94
N PHE A 338 4.26 -21.85 0.83
CA PHE A 338 4.88 -20.94 1.77
C PHE A 338 4.80 -19.52 1.21
N HIS A 339 4.51 -18.57 2.09
CA HIS A 339 4.63 -17.17 1.75
C HIS A 339 5.29 -16.41 2.88
N ALA A 340 6.10 -15.42 2.52
CA ALA A 340 6.89 -14.61 3.42
C ALA A 340 7.11 -13.21 2.85
N ARG A 341 7.53 -12.28 3.71
CA ARG A 341 7.86 -10.90 3.33
C ARG A 341 9.26 -10.52 3.77
N LYS A 342 9.96 -9.77 2.91
CA LYS A 342 11.22 -9.14 3.31
C LYS A 342 10.90 -7.90 4.15
N PRO A 343 11.38 -7.79 5.41
CA PRO A 343 11.11 -6.63 6.24
C PRO A 343 11.77 -5.38 5.65
N VAL A 344 11.24 -4.21 6.01
CA VAL A 344 11.93 -2.94 5.82
C VAL A 344 12.64 -2.59 7.13
N CYS A 345 13.95 -2.37 7.06
CA CYS A 345 14.76 -2.11 8.24
C CYS A 345 15.07 -0.61 8.35
N MET A 346 14.86 -0.06 9.54
CA MET A 346 15.01 1.35 9.83
C MET A 346 16.09 1.59 10.89
N ASP A 347 17.00 2.50 10.60
CA ASP A 347 17.96 3.05 11.55
C ASP A 347 17.42 4.36 12.13
N LEU A 348 17.26 4.38 13.45
CA LEU A 348 16.86 5.56 14.21
C LEU A 348 18.13 6.23 14.72
N CYS A 349 18.68 7.16 13.94
CA CYS A 349 19.89 7.90 14.32
C CYS A 349 19.71 8.72 15.62
N VAL A 350 18.46 8.93 16.03
CA VAL A 350 18.08 9.60 17.27
C VAL A 350 16.98 8.79 17.95
N LYS A 351 17.14 8.53 19.25
CA LYS A 351 16.12 7.86 20.04
C LYS A 351 14.90 8.79 20.15
N PRO A 352 13.74 8.42 19.59
CA PRO A 352 12.58 9.29 19.66
C PRO A 352 12.12 9.43 21.12
N PRO A 353 11.59 10.61 21.50
CA PRO A 353 11.08 10.84 22.86
C PRO A 353 9.89 9.95 23.22
N VAL A 354 9.20 9.41 22.22
CA VAL A 354 8.15 8.41 22.35
C VAL A 354 8.63 7.11 21.69
N PRO A 355 8.53 5.93 22.35
CA PRO A 355 8.97 4.68 21.75
C PRO A 355 8.23 4.39 20.44
N PHE A 356 8.98 4.06 19.38
CA PHE A 356 8.38 3.56 18.16
C PHE A 356 7.80 2.16 18.41
N LYS A 357 6.56 1.92 17.97
CA LYS A 357 5.92 0.62 18.10
C LYS A 357 6.34 -0.28 16.93
N LYS A 358 7.18 -1.28 17.22
CA LYS A 358 7.61 -2.29 16.22
C LYS A 358 6.40 -3.00 15.60
N THR A 359 6.43 -3.20 14.29
CA THR A 359 5.49 -4.10 13.57
C THR A 359 6.27 -5.27 12.98
N ASN A 360 5.57 -6.31 12.50
CA ASN A 360 6.25 -7.48 11.96
C ASN A 360 7.06 -7.18 10.68
N HIS A 361 6.62 -6.21 9.88
CA HIS A 361 7.25 -5.84 8.60
C HIS A 361 8.16 -4.61 8.69
N LEU A 362 8.18 -3.90 9.82
CA LEU A 362 9.08 -2.77 10.09
C LEU A 362 9.96 -3.08 11.30
N ILE A 363 11.24 -3.32 11.05
CA ILE A 363 12.21 -3.63 12.09
C ILE A 363 12.99 -2.35 12.41
N THR A 364 12.99 -1.95 13.68
CA THR A 364 13.83 -0.85 14.17
C THR A 364 15.11 -1.38 14.79
N ASP A 365 16.18 -0.62 14.59
CA ASP A 365 17.44 -0.73 15.31
C ASP A 365 18.14 -2.09 15.14
N VAL A 366 19.09 -2.14 14.20
CA VAL A 366 19.87 -3.36 13.92
C VAL A 366 20.74 -3.76 15.13
N ASN A 367 20.98 -2.83 16.08
CA ASN A 367 21.94 -2.97 17.17
C ASN A 367 21.37 -3.40 18.54
N GLU A 368 20.05 -3.32 18.77
CA GLU A 368 19.44 -3.79 20.02
C GLU A 368 18.81 -5.19 19.83
N GLU A 369 19.52 -6.22 20.32
CA GLU A 369 19.08 -7.62 20.46
C GLU A 369 18.65 -8.34 19.16
N THR A 370 19.37 -8.18 18.06
CA THR A 370 19.26 -9.13 16.95
C THR A 370 20.16 -10.34 17.21
N ASP A 371 19.58 -11.54 17.12
CA ASP A 371 20.29 -12.82 17.10
C ASP A 371 21.47 -12.68 16.11
N GLU A 372 22.71 -12.92 16.54
CA GLU A 372 23.98 -12.62 15.82
C GLU A 372 24.05 -13.23 14.40
N ARG A 373 23.06 -14.03 14.01
CA ARG A 373 22.89 -14.68 12.70
C ARG A 373 22.08 -13.87 11.69
N ARG A 374 21.35 -12.81 12.08
CA ARG A 374 20.51 -12.01 11.16
C ARG A 374 21.28 -10.83 10.59
N VAL A 375 21.71 -10.92 9.33
CA VAL A 375 22.26 -9.78 8.58
C VAL A 375 21.09 -9.00 7.98
N LEU A 376 20.65 -7.92 8.66
CA LEU A 376 19.62 -7.01 8.15
C LEU A 376 20.27 -5.77 7.53
N GLU A 377 19.85 -5.41 6.32
CA GLU A 377 20.33 -4.21 5.61
C GLU A 377 19.43 -3.00 5.93
N THR A 378 20.00 -1.88 6.37
CA THR A 378 19.25 -0.64 6.60
C THR A 378 18.69 -0.09 5.28
N ASN A 379 17.39 0.20 5.25
CA ASN A 379 16.70 0.75 4.08
C ASN A 379 16.16 2.16 4.33
N VAL A 380 15.84 2.46 5.58
CA VAL A 380 15.30 3.75 6.02
C VAL A 380 16.19 4.35 7.09
N VAL A 381 16.48 5.64 7.00
CA VAL A 381 17.19 6.40 8.04
C VAL A 381 16.26 7.48 8.57
N VAL A 382 16.10 7.55 9.89
CA VAL A 382 15.34 8.62 10.55
C VAL A 382 16.27 9.53 11.33
N VAL A 383 16.15 10.83 11.07
CA VAL A 383 16.92 11.88 11.73
C VAL A 383 15.99 12.89 12.41
N ASP A 384 16.51 13.62 13.39
CA ASP A 384 15.86 14.80 13.94
C ASP A 384 16.45 16.08 13.31
N ILE A 385 15.92 17.24 13.72
CA ILE A 385 16.40 18.55 13.24
C ILE A 385 17.84 18.88 13.67
N LEU A 386 18.35 18.24 14.72
CA LEU A 386 19.69 18.50 15.27
C LEU A 386 20.77 17.69 14.55
N LYS A 387 20.40 16.54 13.97
CA LYS A 387 21.30 15.69 13.19
C LYS A 387 21.50 16.25 11.78
N LYS A 388 22.58 17.03 11.62
CA LYS A 388 23.02 17.48 10.30
C LYS A 388 23.47 16.29 9.43
N MET A 389 22.99 16.25 8.19
CA MET A 389 23.33 15.26 7.17
C MET A 389 24.06 15.96 6.01
N SER A 390 25.38 16.08 6.14
CA SER A 390 26.22 16.64 5.08
C SER A 390 26.40 15.65 3.94
N ARG A 391 26.92 16.12 2.80
CA ARG A 391 27.36 15.26 1.69
C ARG A 391 28.29 14.11 2.13
N ALA A 392 29.17 14.36 3.10
CA ALA A 392 30.06 13.33 3.63
C ALA A 392 29.30 12.27 4.45
N ASP A 393 28.31 12.70 5.24
CA ASP A 393 27.46 11.79 6.02
C ASP A 393 26.58 10.92 5.10
N ILE A 394 25.99 11.54 4.07
CA ILE A 394 25.16 10.84 3.08
C ILE A 394 25.99 9.80 2.31
N ALA A 395 27.24 10.12 1.96
CA ALA A 395 28.14 9.19 1.27
C ALA A 395 28.56 7.98 2.14
N LEU A 396 28.41 8.07 3.47
CA LEU A 396 28.69 6.98 4.41
C LEU A 396 27.47 6.07 4.65
N LEU A 397 26.28 6.46 4.20
CA LEU A 397 25.09 5.62 4.33
C LEU A 397 25.22 4.34 3.50
N PRO A 398 24.67 3.21 3.97
CA PRO A 398 24.58 1.99 3.16
C PRO A 398 23.88 2.28 1.82
N LYS A 399 24.37 1.66 0.74
CA LYS A 399 23.76 1.78 -0.60
C LYS A 399 22.32 1.28 -0.69
N THR A 400 21.88 0.56 0.33
CA THR A 400 20.53 0.00 0.49
C THR A 400 19.53 1.01 1.05
N VAL A 401 20.00 2.19 1.51
CA VAL A 401 19.14 3.27 2.00
C VAL A 401 18.52 3.98 0.80
N GLU A 402 17.19 3.98 0.73
CA GLU A 402 16.41 4.65 -0.31
C GLU A 402 15.50 5.75 0.25
N LEU A 403 15.30 5.78 1.58
CA LEU A 403 14.42 6.72 2.25
C LEU A 403 15.09 7.33 3.47
N LEU A 404 15.07 8.67 3.54
CA LEU A 404 15.45 9.44 4.72
C LEU A 404 14.23 10.21 5.23
N ILE A 405 13.84 9.96 6.48
CA ILE A 405 12.73 10.66 7.13
C ILE A 405 13.30 11.62 8.16
N THR A 406 12.91 12.89 8.08
CA THR A 406 13.25 13.88 9.10
C THR A 406 12.06 14.19 9.99
N MET A 407 12.28 14.16 11.30
CA MET A 407 11.31 14.58 12.31
C MET A 407 11.30 16.11 12.45
N SER A 408 11.06 16.82 11.35
CA SER A 408 11.11 18.29 11.27
C SER A 408 10.32 18.79 10.07
N ALA A 409 9.90 20.06 10.09
CA ALA A 409 9.29 20.71 8.92
C ALA A 409 10.31 21.25 7.91
N GLY A 410 11.49 21.68 8.36
CA GLY A 410 12.56 22.15 7.47
C GLY A 410 13.53 21.04 7.08
N LEU A 411 14.29 21.31 6.01
CA LEU A 411 15.24 20.40 5.37
C LEU A 411 16.66 20.98 5.29
N ASP A 412 16.89 22.15 5.88
CA ASP A 412 18.15 22.91 5.78
C ASP A 412 19.36 22.23 6.45
N HIS A 413 19.11 21.28 7.36
CA HIS A 413 20.12 20.43 7.98
C HIS A 413 20.51 19.23 7.11
N ILE A 414 19.87 19.02 5.95
CA ILE A 414 20.11 17.90 5.04
C ILE A 414 20.59 18.42 3.68
N ASP A 415 21.70 17.88 3.16
CA ASP A 415 22.15 18.17 1.80
C ASP A 415 21.26 17.44 0.78
N MET A 416 20.18 18.12 0.35
CA MET A 416 19.19 17.58 -0.58
C MET A 416 19.79 17.16 -1.93
N ASN A 417 20.83 17.86 -2.40
CA ASN A 417 21.49 17.52 -3.66
C ASN A 417 22.27 16.21 -3.53
N ALA A 418 22.96 16.01 -2.41
CA ALA A 418 23.66 14.75 -2.15
C ALA A 418 22.69 13.57 -1.98
N CYS A 419 21.51 13.78 -1.37
CA CYS A 419 20.46 12.76 -1.33
C CYS A 419 19.94 12.41 -2.72
N GLU A 420 19.66 13.42 -3.57
CA GLU A 420 19.19 13.20 -4.94
C GLU A 420 20.22 12.44 -5.79
N GLU A 421 21.49 12.83 -5.72
CA GLU A 421 22.59 12.13 -6.40
C GLU A 421 22.78 10.68 -5.92
N ALA A 422 22.46 10.40 -4.67
CA ALA A 422 22.49 9.05 -4.08
C ALA A 422 21.21 8.24 -4.34
N GLY A 423 20.17 8.83 -4.94
CA GLY A 423 18.87 8.20 -5.16
C GLY A 423 18.01 8.08 -3.90
N ILE A 424 18.30 8.85 -2.85
CA ILE A 424 17.60 8.83 -1.56
C ILE A 424 16.42 9.81 -1.58
N VAL A 425 15.21 9.29 -1.36
CA VAL A 425 14.02 10.12 -1.19
C VAL A 425 13.98 10.69 0.22
N VAL A 426 13.70 11.98 0.34
CA VAL A 426 13.56 12.66 1.65
C VAL A 426 12.09 12.96 1.95
N LYS A 427 11.65 12.63 3.16
CA LYS A 427 10.29 12.89 3.66
C LYS A 427 10.33 13.54 5.05
N ASN A 428 9.27 14.25 5.39
CA ASN A 428 9.09 14.91 6.68
C ASN A 428 7.92 14.25 7.41
N SER A 429 8.03 14.06 8.73
CA SER A 429 6.92 13.62 9.57
C SER A 429 6.34 14.75 10.43
N GLY A 430 5.14 14.54 10.96
CA GLY A 430 4.42 15.41 11.89
C GLY A 430 4.00 16.74 11.29
N ARG A 431 3.79 16.83 9.96
CA ARG A 431 3.69 18.12 9.27
C ARG A 431 2.52 18.98 9.75
N ASP A 432 1.37 18.35 9.95
CA ASP A 432 0.14 19.05 10.36
C ASP A 432 0.21 19.46 11.83
N ALA A 433 0.69 18.56 12.71
CA ALA A 433 0.90 18.85 14.13
C ALA A 433 1.93 19.97 14.33
N ILE A 434 3.05 19.95 13.60
CA ILE A 434 4.03 21.04 13.62
C ILE A 434 3.37 22.35 13.18
N THR A 435 2.59 22.31 12.09
CA THR A 435 1.95 23.51 11.53
C THR A 435 1.01 24.16 12.54
N SER A 436 0.09 23.39 13.14
CA SER A 436 -0.89 23.93 14.10
C SER A 436 -0.21 24.50 15.35
N HIS A 437 0.78 23.80 15.91
CA HIS A 437 1.50 24.24 17.12
C HIS A 437 2.33 25.50 16.84
N VAL A 438 3.07 25.56 15.73
CA VAL A 438 3.83 26.77 15.34
C VAL A 438 2.89 27.95 15.11
N VAL A 439 1.73 27.74 14.47
CA VAL A 439 0.73 28.79 14.24
C VAL A 439 0.21 29.36 15.55
N GLN A 440 -0.21 28.51 16.49
CA GLN A 440 -0.72 28.96 17.79
C GLN A 440 0.37 29.70 18.58
N TYR A 441 1.59 29.17 18.58
CA TYR A 441 2.73 29.80 19.23
C TYR A 441 3.05 31.17 18.62
N CYS A 442 3.17 31.26 17.30
CA CYS A 442 3.44 32.50 16.58
C CYS A 442 2.32 33.54 16.78
N LEU A 443 1.06 33.13 16.71
CA LEU A 443 -0.09 34.01 16.94
C LEU A 443 -0.07 34.59 18.36
N SER A 444 0.30 33.79 19.36
CA SER A 444 0.43 34.25 20.74
C SER A 444 1.46 35.38 20.86
N PHE A 445 2.63 35.26 20.21
CA PHE A 445 3.66 36.30 20.24
C PHE A 445 3.31 37.52 19.41
N ILE A 446 2.59 37.37 18.30
CA ILE A 446 2.03 38.51 17.56
C ILE A 446 1.15 39.33 18.50
N ILE A 447 0.24 38.68 19.24
CA ILE A 447 -0.65 39.35 20.17
C ILE A 447 0.13 39.98 21.33
N LEU A 448 1.03 39.23 21.98
CA LEU A 448 1.82 39.74 23.11
C LEU A 448 2.72 40.91 22.71
N GLY A 449 3.37 40.82 21.56
CA GLY A 449 4.24 41.86 21.00
C GLY A 449 3.46 43.12 20.63
N LEU A 450 2.34 43.00 19.91
CA LEU A 450 1.47 44.14 19.58
C LEU A 450 0.91 44.82 20.83
N ARG A 451 0.61 44.05 21.89
CA ARG A 451 0.10 44.57 23.16
C ARG A 451 1.19 45.10 24.11
N ASP A 452 2.46 45.03 23.70
CA ASP A 452 3.61 45.38 24.53
C ASP A 452 3.68 44.60 25.85
N ALA A 453 3.03 43.44 25.91
CA ALA A 453 2.77 42.72 27.17
C ALA A 453 4.06 42.21 27.83
N LEU A 454 5.04 41.80 27.04
CA LEU A 454 6.30 41.25 27.55
C LEU A 454 7.12 42.29 28.33
N ASN A 455 7.16 43.55 27.85
CA ASN A 455 7.84 44.65 28.54
C ASN A 455 7.16 45.01 29.88
N GLN A 456 5.88 44.66 30.04
CA GLN A 456 5.12 44.95 31.26
C GLN A 456 5.29 43.87 32.35
N LEU A 457 5.87 42.70 32.03
CA LEU A 457 6.06 41.61 33.01
C LEU A 457 7.00 41.99 34.16
N SER A 458 7.94 42.90 33.92
CA SER A 458 8.91 43.37 34.91
C SER A 458 8.42 44.54 35.76
N VAL A 459 7.21 45.05 35.51
CA VAL A 459 6.64 46.16 36.28
C VAL A 459 6.22 45.64 37.66
N PRO A 460 6.82 46.11 38.78
CA PRO A 460 6.52 45.60 40.11
C PRO A 460 5.05 45.84 40.47
N PHE A 461 4.38 44.83 41.06
CA PHE A 461 3.06 44.98 41.66
C PHE A 461 3.15 45.92 42.88
N PRO A 462 2.64 47.16 42.85
CA PRO A 462 2.78 48.05 44.00
C PRO A 462 1.83 47.59 45.10
N SER A 463 2.34 47.32 46.30
CA SER A 463 1.54 47.00 47.48
C SER A 463 0.63 48.16 47.94
N SER A 464 0.82 49.38 47.41
CA SER A 464 0.14 50.61 47.81
C SER A 464 -0.79 51.22 46.76
N GLY A 465 -1.24 50.46 45.76
CA GLY A 465 -2.30 50.89 44.85
C GLY A 465 -1.91 50.87 43.37
N TRP A 466 -2.93 50.78 42.53
CA TRP A 466 -2.81 50.68 41.08
C TRP A 466 -2.25 51.96 40.49
N ASN A 467 -1.00 51.92 40.02
CA ASN A 467 -0.52 52.91 39.07
C ASN A 467 -0.94 52.45 37.67
N LEU A 468 -2.23 52.63 37.35
CA LEU A 468 -2.77 52.44 36.00
C LEU A 468 -2.14 53.50 35.10
N ASN A 469 -0.91 53.26 34.67
CA ASN A 469 -0.29 54.07 33.64
C ASN A 469 -0.99 53.73 32.32
N TRP A 470 -2.10 54.43 32.03
CA TRP A 470 -2.95 54.24 30.83
C TRP A 470 -2.23 54.54 29.51
N ASN A 471 -0.95 54.94 29.55
CA ASN A 471 -0.10 55.19 28.39
C ASN A 471 0.58 53.91 27.90
N CYS A 472 -0.18 52.84 27.64
CA CYS A 472 0.36 51.68 26.95
C CYS A 472 0.34 51.92 25.43
N GLU A 473 1.51 51.91 24.80
CA GLU A 473 1.68 52.02 23.34
C GLU A 473 1.25 50.74 22.58
N GLY A 474 0.48 49.87 23.24
CA GLY A 474 0.03 48.61 22.67
C GLY A 474 -1.16 48.80 21.72
N LYS A 475 -1.18 48.01 20.65
CA LYS A 475 -2.22 48.04 19.61
C LYS A 475 -2.99 46.71 19.61
N PRO A 476 -4.33 46.71 19.48
CA PRO A 476 -5.07 45.46 19.32
C PRO A 476 -4.80 44.83 17.94
N LEU A 477 -4.84 43.49 17.88
CA LEU A 477 -4.64 42.73 16.63
C LEU A 477 -5.55 43.21 15.50
N THR A 478 -6.82 43.49 15.82
CA THR A 478 -7.87 43.90 14.87
C THR A 478 -7.61 45.20 14.12
N SER A 479 -6.76 46.10 14.64
CA SER A 479 -6.39 47.35 13.96
C SER A 479 -4.94 47.36 13.47
N SER A 480 -4.22 46.25 13.63
CA SER A 480 -2.81 46.15 13.30
C SER A 480 -2.58 45.65 11.87
N THR A 481 -1.42 46.01 11.31
CA THR A 481 -0.93 45.48 10.03
C THR A 481 0.14 44.43 10.26
N ILE A 482 -0.12 43.20 9.83
CA ILE A 482 0.79 42.06 9.96
C ILE A 482 1.45 41.84 8.61
N ALA A 483 2.78 41.90 8.55
CA ALA A 483 3.56 41.53 7.38
C ALA A 483 4.09 40.11 7.52
N VAL A 484 3.75 39.23 6.59
CA VAL A 484 4.25 37.85 6.54
C VAL A 484 5.24 37.68 5.39
N ILE A 485 6.43 37.15 5.67
CA ILE A 485 7.41 36.80 4.62
C ILE A 485 7.39 35.29 4.40
N GLY A 486 6.99 34.89 3.19
CA GLY A 486 6.69 33.50 2.83
C GLY A 486 5.19 33.23 2.84
N LEU A 487 4.71 32.46 1.86
CA LEU A 487 3.31 31.99 1.78
C LEU A 487 3.23 30.47 1.64
N GLY A 488 3.89 29.76 2.56
CA GLY A 488 3.80 28.30 2.73
C GLY A 488 2.68 27.86 3.68
N LEU A 489 2.71 26.58 4.07
CA LEU A 489 1.67 25.96 4.93
C LEU A 489 1.46 26.70 6.26
N ILE A 490 2.54 26.97 7.00
CA ILE A 490 2.48 27.64 8.31
C ILE A 490 1.91 29.05 8.19
N SER A 491 2.38 29.84 7.22
CA SER A 491 1.87 31.18 6.98
C SER A 491 0.41 31.20 6.54
N LYS A 492 -0.02 30.24 5.70
CA LYS A 492 -1.43 30.15 5.26
C LYS A 492 -2.34 29.82 6.44
N ALA A 493 -1.98 28.82 7.24
CA ALA A 493 -2.72 28.45 8.45
C ALA A 493 -2.73 29.61 9.48
N LEU A 494 -1.61 30.33 9.67
CA LEU A 494 -1.57 31.51 10.52
C LEU A 494 -2.55 32.59 10.05
N ILE A 495 -2.59 32.87 8.74
CA ILE A 495 -3.48 33.86 8.16
C ILE A 495 -4.94 33.47 8.37
N GLU A 496 -5.28 32.19 8.16
CA GLU A 496 -6.62 31.68 8.41
C GLU A 496 -7.02 31.81 9.90
N GLU A 497 -6.13 31.50 10.84
CA GLU A 497 -6.39 31.68 12.28
C GLU A 497 -6.53 33.15 12.67
N VAL A 498 -5.68 34.04 12.14
CA VAL A 498 -5.81 35.49 12.35
C VAL A 498 -7.17 35.98 11.83
N ARG A 499 -7.62 35.49 10.68
CA ARG A 499 -8.92 35.87 10.09
C ARG A 499 -10.10 35.46 10.96
N LYS A 500 -10.03 34.33 11.66
CA LYS A 500 -11.07 33.87 12.60
C LYS A 500 -11.23 34.82 13.78
N ILE A 501 -10.13 35.31 14.36
CA ILE A 501 -10.17 36.14 15.58
C ILE A 501 -10.10 37.65 15.32
N ALA A 502 -9.62 38.06 14.16
CA ALA A 502 -9.41 39.45 13.76
C ALA A 502 -9.70 39.65 12.26
N PRO A 503 -10.97 39.55 11.82
CA PRO A 503 -11.34 39.56 10.41
C PRO A 503 -10.95 40.85 9.68
N ASN A 504 -10.83 41.97 10.41
CA ASN A 504 -10.49 43.28 9.87
C ASN A 504 -9.00 43.63 9.96
N ALA A 505 -8.15 42.77 10.54
CA ALA A 505 -6.71 43.03 10.60
C ALA A 505 -6.14 43.13 9.17
N ARG A 506 -5.29 44.12 8.91
CA ARG A 506 -4.65 44.22 7.60
C ARG A 506 -3.51 43.20 7.55
N ILE A 507 -3.51 42.32 6.55
CA ILE A 507 -2.44 41.34 6.36
C ILE A 507 -1.83 41.60 5.01
N ILE A 508 -0.54 41.90 5.01
CA ILE A 508 0.27 42.10 3.82
C ILE A 508 1.33 41.00 3.77
N TYR A 509 1.72 40.56 2.58
CA TYR A 509 2.68 39.46 2.48
C TYR A 509 3.63 39.61 1.29
N TYR A 510 4.80 39.00 1.43
CA TYR A 510 5.79 38.85 0.36
C TYR A 510 6.07 37.36 0.13
N THR A 511 6.10 36.94 -1.13
CA THR A 511 6.51 35.61 -1.55
C THR A 511 7.11 35.67 -2.95
N ARG A 512 7.89 34.66 -3.33
CA ARG A 512 8.44 34.54 -4.68
C ARG A 512 7.36 34.30 -5.73
N THR A 513 6.37 33.47 -5.40
CA THR A 513 5.30 33.04 -6.31
C THR A 513 3.97 33.46 -5.72
N ARG A 514 3.35 34.48 -6.32
CA ARG A 514 2.07 35.05 -5.87
C ARG A 514 0.94 34.03 -5.95
N ASP A 515 0.06 34.04 -4.97
CA ASP A 515 -1.12 33.16 -4.89
C ASP A 515 -2.39 34.00 -4.86
N VAL A 516 -2.93 34.28 -6.06
CA VAL A 516 -4.07 35.19 -6.25
C VAL A 516 -5.37 34.61 -5.69
N ASP A 517 -5.50 33.28 -5.68
CA ASP A 517 -6.67 32.59 -5.15
C ASP A 517 -6.69 32.69 -3.62
N PHE A 518 -5.55 32.46 -2.96
CA PHE A 518 -5.44 32.62 -1.51
C PHE A 518 -5.59 34.09 -1.08
N GLU A 519 -5.08 35.04 -1.87
CA GLU A 519 -5.33 36.47 -1.67
C GLU A 519 -6.83 36.80 -1.60
N SER A 520 -7.57 36.33 -2.59
CA SER A 520 -9.01 36.57 -2.70
C SER A 520 -9.78 35.86 -1.58
N LYS A 521 -9.41 34.62 -1.27
CA LYS A 521 -10.02 33.80 -0.20
C LYS A 521 -9.87 34.45 1.17
N CYS A 522 -8.67 34.90 1.51
CA CYS A 522 -8.34 35.39 2.84
C CYS A 522 -8.29 36.93 2.94
N ASN A 523 -8.61 37.67 1.88
CA ASN A 523 -8.52 39.13 1.84
C ASN A 523 -7.17 39.65 2.36
N ILE A 524 -6.08 39.25 1.70
CA ILE A 524 -4.70 39.67 2.02
C ILE A 524 -4.06 40.38 0.82
N GLU A 525 -3.07 41.23 1.07
CA GLU A 525 -2.45 42.07 0.04
C GLU A 525 -1.01 41.60 -0.27
N TYR A 526 -0.71 41.31 -1.52
CA TYR A 526 0.65 41.02 -1.97
C TYR A 526 1.46 42.32 -2.16
N ILE A 527 2.67 42.36 -1.60
CA ILE A 527 3.64 43.44 -1.81
C ILE A 527 4.90 42.81 -2.41
N ASP A 528 5.35 43.31 -3.56
CA ASP A 528 6.47 42.75 -4.33
C ASP A 528 7.87 43.23 -3.88
N ASN A 529 7.92 44.14 -2.91
CA ASN A 529 9.12 44.74 -2.38
C ASN A 529 9.17 44.66 -0.84
N LEU A 530 10.26 44.09 -0.31
CA LEU A 530 10.44 43.92 1.15
C LEU A 530 10.53 45.24 1.92
N LYS A 531 11.07 46.31 1.33
CA LYS A 531 11.18 47.63 1.96
C LYS A 531 9.79 48.28 2.07
N ASP A 532 8.99 48.16 1.02
CA ASP A 532 7.61 48.65 1.02
C ASP A 532 6.73 47.85 1.99
N LEU A 533 6.92 46.52 2.05
CA LEU A 533 6.29 45.64 3.04
C LEU A 533 6.64 46.08 4.47
N ALA A 534 7.92 46.23 4.78
CA ALA A 534 8.42 46.63 6.10
C ALA A 534 7.91 48.02 6.52
N SER A 535 7.82 48.97 5.58
CA SER A 535 7.35 50.33 5.88
C SER A 535 5.89 50.42 6.32
N GLN A 536 5.08 49.39 6.01
CA GLN A 536 3.63 49.40 6.19
C GLN A 536 3.15 48.55 7.38
N CYS A 537 4.02 47.75 8.01
CA CYS A 537 3.62 46.81 9.05
C CYS A 537 3.87 47.31 10.48
N ASP A 538 3.03 46.85 11.40
CA ASP A 538 3.25 46.97 12.85
C ASP A 538 4.04 45.78 13.40
N VAL A 539 4.00 44.63 12.72
CA VAL A 539 4.79 43.44 13.04
C VAL A 539 5.23 42.73 11.77
N LEU A 540 6.51 42.40 11.67
CA LEU A 540 7.10 41.62 10.59
C LEU A 540 7.35 40.19 11.05
N VAL A 541 6.81 39.21 10.34
CA VAL A 541 6.80 37.79 10.71
C VAL A 541 7.37 36.93 9.58
N PRO A 542 8.66 36.60 9.63
CA PRO A 542 9.27 35.69 8.67
C PRO A 542 8.84 34.25 8.95
N LEU A 543 8.28 33.60 7.93
CA LEU A 543 7.84 32.19 7.93
C LEU A 543 8.30 31.46 6.65
N CYS A 544 9.37 31.95 6.02
CA CYS A 544 9.95 31.37 4.81
C CYS A 544 11.03 30.32 5.13
N SER A 545 11.27 29.39 4.21
CA SER A 545 12.38 28.44 4.33
C SER A 545 13.73 29.13 4.18
N LEU A 546 14.77 28.62 4.85
CA LEU A 546 16.15 29.05 4.64
C LEU A 546 16.70 28.46 3.35
N THR A 547 17.20 29.34 2.48
CA THR A 547 17.82 29.04 1.19
C THR A 547 18.92 30.08 0.96
N SER A 548 19.78 29.87 -0.04
CA SER A 548 20.77 30.88 -0.45
C SER A 548 20.16 32.23 -0.84
N LYS A 549 18.86 32.28 -1.21
CA LYS A 549 18.14 33.52 -1.56
C LYS A 549 17.45 34.19 -0.37
N THR A 550 17.20 33.45 0.71
CA THR A 550 16.52 33.96 1.91
C THR A 550 17.48 34.17 3.09
N GLU A 551 18.72 33.69 2.98
CA GLU A 551 19.80 34.00 3.92
C GLU A 551 20.04 35.51 3.99
N ASN A 552 19.97 36.06 5.21
CA ASN A 552 20.09 37.47 5.54
C ASN A 552 19.17 38.39 4.71
N MET A 553 18.04 37.88 4.21
CA MET A 553 17.12 38.70 3.41
C MET A 553 16.53 39.87 4.22
N ILE A 554 16.45 39.71 5.55
CA ILE A 554 16.07 40.76 6.50
C ILE A 554 17.36 41.32 7.09
N GLY A 555 18.06 42.11 6.28
CA GLY A 555 19.27 42.83 6.67
C GLY A 555 18.98 44.25 7.15
N ARG A 556 20.07 45.01 7.37
CA ARG A 556 20.04 46.42 7.79
C ARG A 556 19.08 47.27 6.95
N ASP A 557 19.10 47.07 5.64
CA ASP A 557 18.22 47.75 4.70
C ASP A 557 16.75 47.56 5.05
N VAL A 558 16.26 46.33 5.19
CA VAL A 558 14.83 46.06 5.47
C VAL A 558 14.45 46.56 6.87
N LEU A 559 15.31 46.30 7.86
CA LEU A 559 15.12 46.75 9.24
C LEU A 559 15.03 48.29 9.32
N SER A 560 15.77 49.01 8.49
CA SER A 560 15.75 50.47 8.42
C SER A 560 14.47 51.07 7.83
N PHE A 561 13.56 50.25 7.28
CA PHE A 561 12.25 50.70 6.77
C PHE A 561 11.09 50.41 7.71
N LEU A 562 11.27 49.53 8.71
CA LEU A 562 10.24 49.28 9.74
C LEU A 562 9.85 50.57 10.45
N GLN A 563 8.64 50.71 10.97
CA GLN A 563 8.30 51.88 11.78
C GLN A 563 8.95 51.76 13.18
N PRO A 564 9.27 52.86 13.88
CA PRO A 564 9.90 52.80 15.22
C PRO A 564 9.09 51.99 16.24
N HIS A 565 7.76 51.93 16.09
CA HIS A 565 6.86 51.14 16.93
C HIS A 565 6.75 49.66 16.51
N ALA A 566 7.27 49.30 15.34
CA ALA A 566 7.13 47.96 14.79
C ALA A 566 8.09 46.97 15.45
N GLY A 567 7.68 45.70 15.50
CA GLY A 567 8.52 44.59 15.98
C GLY A 567 8.76 43.53 14.92
N ILE A 568 9.71 42.65 15.19
CA ILE A 568 9.99 41.47 14.37
C ILE A 568 9.80 40.18 15.20
N ILE A 569 9.16 39.18 14.61
CA ILE A 569 8.94 37.87 15.25
C ILE A 569 9.48 36.80 14.30
N ASN A 570 10.65 36.25 14.58
CA ASN A 570 11.26 35.22 13.74
C ASN A 570 11.03 33.81 14.29
N MET A 571 10.10 33.10 13.64
CA MET A 571 9.75 31.70 13.92
C MET A 571 10.13 30.80 12.72
N SER A 572 10.95 31.30 11.81
CA SER A 572 11.38 30.57 10.61
C SER A 572 12.73 29.87 10.82
N ARG A 573 13.83 30.55 10.49
CA ARG A 573 15.21 30.13 10.69
C ARG A 573 16.04 31.35 11.08
N GLY A 574 17.02 31.18 11.96
CA GLY A 574 17.84 32.29 12.47
C GLY A 574 18.52 33.08 11.36
N LYS A 575 19.13 32.37 10.40
CA LYS A 575 19.83 32.95 9.24
C LYS A 575 18.95 33.73 8.25
N VAL A 576 17.63 33.75 8.39
CA VAL A 576 16.77 34.60 7.55
C VAL A 576 16.95 36.09 7.92
N VAL A 577 17.27 36.35 9.19
CA VAL A 577 17.54 37.68 9.72
C VAL A 577 19.03 37.85 9.94
N ASP A 578 19.60 38.94 9.43
CA ASP A 578 20.98 39.31 9.75
C ASP A 578 21.08 39.68 11.24
N THR A 579 21.78 38.84 11.99
CA THR A 579 21.84 38.93 13.46
C THR A 579 22.55 40.21 13.92
N ASP A 580 23.62 40.62 13.23
CA ASP A 580 24.36 41.84 13.59
C ASP A 580 23.53 43.09 13.28
N ALA A 581 22.84 43.09 12.14
CA ALA A 581 21.94 44.19 11.78
C ALA A 581 20.74 44.29 12.74
N LEU A 582 20.24 43.16 13.25
CA LEU A 582 19.17 43.13 14.24
C LEU A 582 19.62 43.71 15.58
N VAL A 583 20.81 43.33 16.06
CA VAL A 583 21.40 43.88 17.29
C VAL A 583 21.47 45.41 17.19
N GLU A 584 22.04 45.95 16.11
CA GLU A 584 22.14 47.40 15.93
C GLU A 584 20.76 48.08 15.93
N ALA A 585 19.78 47.49 15.22
CA ALA A 585 18.43 48.06 15.14
C ALA A 585 17.72 48.08 16.50
N LEU A 586 17.98 47.09 17.36
CA LEU A 586 17.42 47.02 18.72
C LEU A 586 18.13 47.97 19.68
N GLU A 587 19.46 48.01 19.65
CA GLU A 587 20.30 48.91 20.46
C GLU A 587 19.98 50.38 20.18
N SER A 588 19.86 50.74 18.90
CA SER A 588 19.53 52.10 18.48
C SER A 588 18.03 52.43 18.64
N ARG A 589 17.21 51.50 19.14
CA ARG A 589 15.73 51.55 19.16
C ARG A 589 15.12 51.96 17.82
N ARG A 590 15.71 51.50 16.72
CA ARG A 590 15.15 51.65 15.37
C ARG A 590 13.87 50.84 15.25
N ILE A 591 13.80 49.69 15.91
CA ILE A 591 12.60 48.88 16.05
C ILE A 591 12.24 48.72 17.53
N LYS A 592 10.97 48.47 17.81
CA LYS A 592 10.48 48.41 19.18
C LYS A 592 10.97 47.17 19.92
N TYR A 593 10.85 46.00 19.29
CA TYR A 593 11.20 44.73 19.90
C TYR A 593 11.52 43.64 18.86
N ALA A 594 12.19 42.58 19.32
CA ALA A 594 12.34 41.33 18.59
C ALA A 594 11.93 40.14 19.46
N ILE A 595 11.22 39.17 18.88
CA ILE A 595 10.93 37.87 19.50
C ILE A 595 11.51 36.80 18.57
N LEU A 596 12.46 36.02 19.07
CA LEU A 596 13.27 35.10 18.27
C LEU A 596 13.14 33.69 18.84
N ASP A 597 12.43 32.81 18.13
CA ASP A 597 12.45 31.37 18.46
C ASP A 597 13.60 30.64 17.76
N THR A 598 14.14 31.24 16.70
CA THR A 598 15.32 30.73 16.01
C THR A 598 16.41 31.79 15.99
N THR A 599 17.67 31.38 16.18
CA THR A 599 18.83 32.27 16.23
C THR A 599 19.96 31.75 15.34
N TYR A 600 20.97 32.58 15.06
CA TYR A 600 22.16 32.13 14.36
C TYR A 600 23.43 32.72 15.02
N PRO A 601 24.41 31.87 15.39
CA PRO A 601 24.37 30.41 15.42
C PRO A 601 23.37 29.88 16.47
N GLU A 602 23.02 28.60 16.38
CA GLU A 602 22.14 27.91 17.34
C GLU A 602 22.90 26.71 17.94
N PRO A 603 23.14 26.66 19.27
CA PRO A 603 22.76 27.64 20.29
C PRO A 603 23.54 28.96 20.16
N LEU A 604 22.93 30.05 20.63
CA LEU A 604 23.55 31.37 20.68
C LEU A 604 24.66 31.40 21.74
N PRO A 605 25.84 32.03 21.49
CA PRO A 605 26.92 32.12 22.47
C PRO A 605 26.48 32.81 23.77
N GLU A 606 27.03 32.40 24.92
CA GLU A 606 26.64 32.94 26.24
C GLU A 606 26.85 34.45 26.36
N ASP A 607 27.85 35.01 25.66
CA ASP A 607 28.22 36.42 25.67
C ASP A 607 27.55 37.24 24.56
N HIS A 608 26.61 36.66 23.80
CA HIS A 608 25.99 37.33 22.66
C HIS A 608 25.11 38.52 23.09
N PRO A 609 25.19 39.70 22.41
CA PRO A 609 24.47 40.91 22.81
C PRO A 609 22.94 40.75 22.97
N LEU A 610 22.30 39.93 22.13
CA LEU A 610 20.85 39.68 22.18
C LEU A 610 20.34 39.20 23.56
N TRP A 611 21.20 38.58 24.39
CA TRP A 611 20.82 38.19 25.76
C TRP A 611 20.60 39.37 26.70
N SER A 612 21.28 40.50 26.45
CA SER A 612 21.29 41.66 27.36
C SER A 612 20.31 42.77 26.96
N LEU A 613 19.72 42.68 25.76
CA LEU A 613 18.80 43.70 25.26
C LEU A 613 17.40 43.56 25.87
N GLU A 614 16.94 44.58 26.59
CA GLU A 614 15.63 44.60 27.26
C GLU A 614 14.44 44.44 26.29
N ASN A 615 14.63 44.75 25.01
CA ASN A 615 13.63 44.64 23.96
C ASN A 615 13.83 43.44 23.03
N CYS A 616 14.64 42.46 23.43
CA CYS A 616 14.85 41.21 22.71
C CYS A 616 14.42 40.02 23.57
N TYR A 617 13.59 39.15 23.01
CA TYR A 617 13.10 37.94 23.66
C TYR A 617 13.55 36.72 22.87
N VAL A 618 14.55 36.01 23.39
CA VAL A 618 15.09 34.79 22.77
C VAL A 618 14.45 33.57 23.40
N LEU A 619 13.92 32.67 22.56
CA LEU A 619 13.27 31.41 22.94
C LEU A 619 14.11 30.24 22.39
N PRO A 620 14.10 29.06 23.04
CA PRO A 620 14.99 27.96 22.70
C PRO A 620 14.38 27.05 21.60
N HIS A 621 13.99 27.61 20.45
CA HIS A 621 13.39 26.88 19.32
C HIS A 621 12.26 25.94 19.77
N TYR A 622 11.33 26.53 20.52
CA TYR A 622 10.40 25.83 21.39
C TYR A 622 9.03 25.58 20.74
N ALA A 623 8.74 26.18 19.58
CA ALA A 623 7.41 26.15 18.97
C ALA A 623 6.80 24.75 18.76
N THR A 624 7.65 23.72 18.60
CA THR A 624 7.24 22.32 18.38
C THR A 624 7.45 21.42 19.59
N ASN A 625 7.87 21.97 20.74
CA ASN A 625 8.27 21.19 21.91
C ASN A 625 7.09 20.81 22.80
N THR A 626 6.14 20.07 22.23
CA THR A 626 4.97 19.51 22.93
C THR A 626 4.91 18.00 22.74
N MET A 627 4.35 17.28 23.73
CA MET A 627 4.21 15.81 23.63
C MET A 627 3.37 15.39 22.43
N GLU A 628 2.32 16.14 22.11
CA GLU A 628 1.45 15.89 20.96
C GLU A 628 2.23 15.95 19.63
N VAL A 629 3.09 16.95 19.44
CA VAL A 629 3.94 17.03 18.23
C VAL A 629 4.96 15.89 18.22
N ARG A 630 5.56 15.54 19.37
CA ARG A 630 6.48 14.40 19.46
C ARG A 630 5.82 13.07 19.12
N GLU A 631 4.58 12.86 19.55
CA GLU A 631 3.79 11.66 19.22
C GLU A 631 3.45 11.63 17.73
N ALA A 632 3.02 12.75 17.15
CA ALA A 632 2.73 12.86 15.71
C ALA A 632 3.97 12.61 14.84
N LEU A 633 5.12 13.16 15.23
CA LEU A 633 6.40 12.95 14.55
C LEU A 633 6.77 11.46 14.45
N VAL A 634 6.48 10.68 15.50
CA VAL A 634 6.79 9.24 15.55
C VAL A 634 5.71 8.41 14.87
N SER A 635 4.43 8.74 15.07
CA SER A 635 3.30 7.97 14.52
C SER A 635 3.19 8.07 13.00
N GLU A 636 3.65 9.18 12.40
CA GLU A 636 3.66 9.37 10.95
C GLU A 636 4.83 8.64 10.24
N ILE A 637 5.87 8.21 10.96
CA ILE A 637 7.01 7.48 10.36
C ILE A 637 6.53 6.21 9.66
N GLN A 638 5.69 5.42 10.33
CA GLN A 638 5.19 4.16 9.78
C GLN A 638 4.36 4.37 8.49
N PRO A 639 3.34 5.25 8.45
CA PRO A 639 2.62 5.58 7.22
C PRO A 639 3.54 6.03 6.09
N ILE A 640 4.54 6.86 6.36
CA ILE A 640 5.49 7.32 5.32
C ILE A 640 6.27 6.15 4.72
N ILE A 641 6.71 5.20 5.54
CA ILE A 641 7.41 4.00 5.07
C ILE A 641 6.43 3.08 4.32
N GLU A 642 5.24 2.85 4.85
CA GLU A 642 4.21 2.03 4.21
C GLU A 642 3.87 2.56 2.81
N ASP A 643 3.66 3.86 2.68
CA ASP A 643 3.39 4.53 1.40
C ASP A 643 4.59 4.45 0.44
N HIS A 644 5.82 4.64 0.94
CA HIS A 644 7.03 4.60 0.11
C HIS A 644 7.26 3.23 -0.51
N TYR A 645 7.12 2.17 0.31
CA TYR A 645 7.37 0.79 -0.13
C TYR A 645 6.12 0.11 -0.70
N GLY A 646 4.96 0.79 -0.71
CA GLY A 646 3.69 0.21 -1.13
C GLY A 646 3.22 -0.94 -0.23
N LEU A 647 3.58 -0.88 1.04
CA LEU A 647 3.16 -1.85 2.05
C LEU A 647 1.74 -1.49 2.46
N GLY A 648 0.83 -2.46 2.42
CA GLY A 648 -0.47 -2.24 3.05
C GLY A 648 -0.27 -2.02 4.54
N HIS A 649 -1.02 -1.09 5.12
CA HIS A 649 -1.23 -0.85 6.55
C HIS A 649 -0.96 -2.09 7.43
N SER A 650 -0.28 -1.95 8.58
CA SER A 650 -0.10 -3.09 9.51
C SER A 650 -1.41 -3.80 9.84
N ASP A 651 -1.36 -5.08 10.22
CA ASP A 651 -2.59 -5.81 10.61
C ASP A 651 -3.37 -5.12 11.73
N GLU A 652 -2.67 -4.44 12.64
CA GLU A 652 -3.30 -3.65 13.70
C GLU A 652 -3.97 -2.38 13.13
N ARG A 653 -3.31 -1.66 12.23
CA ARG A 653 -3.85 -0.47 11.56
C ARG A 653 -5.01 -0.83 10.64
N ARG A 654 -4.90 -1.92 9.89
CA ARG A 654 -5.99 -2.52 9.09
C ARG A 654 -7.20 -2.82 9.95
N ARG A 655 -7.01 -3.45 11.12
CA ARG A 655 -8.10 -3.73 12.07
C ARG A 655 -8.69 -2.44 12.64
N ALA A 656 -7.87 -1.43 12.93
CA ALA A 656 -8.33 -0.14 13.42
C ALA A 656 -9.16 0.61 12.37
N GLU A 657 -8.71 0.64 11.11
CA GLU A 657 -9.44 1.22 9.98
C GLU A 657 -10.74 0.49 9.70
N GLU A 658 -10.70 -0.84 9.64
CA GLU A 658 -11.91 -1.65 9.46
C GLU A 658 -12.89 -1.39 10.61
N LYS A 659 -12.40 -1.37 11.85
CA LYS A 659 -13.23 -1.09 13.04
C LYS A 659 -13.85 0.30 12.96
N SER A 660 -13.09 1.33 12.59
CA SER A 660 -13.60 2.69 12.42
C SER A 660 -14.65 2.76 11.30
N LEU A 661 -14.41 2.08 10.18
CA LEU A 661 -15.32 2.08 9.04
C LEU A 661 -16.63 1.33 9.36
N ARG A 662 -16.53 0.21 10.07
CA ARG A 662 -17.69 -0.53 10.60
C ARG A 662 -18.50 0.32 11.58
N TYR A 663 -17.82 1.08 12.43
CA TYR A 663 -18.46 2.00 13.37
C TYR A 663 -19.25 3.09 12.64
N ASP A 664 -18.61 3.81 11.70
CA ASP A 664 -19.27 4.86 10.91
C ASP A 664 -20.44 4.30 10.07
N LEU A 665 -20.29 3.11 9.50
CA LEU A 665 -21.38 2.43 8.78
C LEU A 665 -22.55 2.09 9.73
N ALA A 666 -22.28 1.53 10.91
CA ALA A 666 -23.33 1.22 11.87
C ALA A 666 -24.08 2.48 12.32
N ILE A 667 -23.36 3.58 12.58
CA ILE A 667 -23.98 4.89 12.86
C ILE A 667 -24.88 5.32 11.69
N ALA A 668 -24.39 5.27 10.45
CA ALA A 668 -25.16 5.66 9.27
C ALA A 668 -26.49 4.89 9.16
N HIS A 669 -26.49 3.58 9.39
CA HIS A 669 -27.72 2.78 9.37
C HIS A 669 -28.70 3.19 10.48
N ASN A 670 -28.20 3.42 11.70
CA ASN A 670 -29.01 3.82 12.83
C ASN A 670 -29.60 5.23 12.64
N LEU A 671 -28.82 6.17 12.10
CA LEU A 671 -29.30 7.51 11.75
C LEU A 671 -30.36 7.43 10.65
N THR A 672 -30.13 6.69 9.57
CA THR A 672 -31.12 6.53 8.50
C THR A 672 -32.44 6.00 9.04
N ALA A 673 -32.41 5.03 9.97
CA ALA A 673 -33.60 4.52 10.64
C ALA A 673 -34.27 5.55 11.56
N LYS A 674 -33.46 6.31 12.32
CA LYS A 674 -33.95 7.35 13.23
C LYS A 674 -34.71 8.46 12.50
N TYR A 675 -34.23 8.85 11.32
CA TYR A 675 -34.88 9.86 10.48
C TYR A 675 -35.93 9.26 9.52
N GLY A 676 -36.24 7.96 9.62
CA GLY A 676 -37.29 7.31 8.84
C GLY A 676 -37.01 7.25 7.34
N MET A 677 -35.73 7.20 6.96
CA MET A 677 -35.29 7.12 5.56
C MET A 677 -35.07 5.68 5.08
N ASP A 678 -35.18 4.69 5.97
CA ASP A 678 -35.03 3.27 5.65
C ASP A 678 -36.34 2.61 5.20
N MET A 679 -36.21 1.58 4.35
CA MET A 679 -37.30 0.73 3.89
C MET A 679 -37.03 -0.72 4.29
N LEU A 680 -37.47 -1.08 5.49
CA LEU A 680 -37.32 -2.42 6.08
C LEU A 680 -35.87 -2.93 6.01
N VAL A 681 -35.57 -3.82 5.07
CA VAL A 681 -34.26 -4.46 4.89
C VAL A 681 -33.71 -4.32 3.46
N TRP A 682 -34.37 -3.52 2.61
CA TRP A 682 -34.13 -3.50 1.17
C TRP A 682 -33.15 -2.43 0.71
N ASN A 683 -32.92 -1.38 1.51
CA ASN A 683 -31.92 -0.37 1.19
C ASN A 683 -30.50 -0.87 1.42
N HIS A 684 -29.51 -0.13 0.90
CA HIS A 684 -28.09 -0.48 1.01
C HIS A 684 -27.22 0.74 1.34
N ILE A 685 -26.27 0.57 2.27
CA ILE A 685 -25.10 1.44 2.46
C ILE A 685 -23.88 0.56 2.31
N SER A 686 -22.89 1.02 1.54
CA SER A 686 -21.59 0.38 1.46
C SER A 686 -20.47 1.37 1.64
N ALA A 687 -19.33 0.89 2.12
CA ALA A 687 -18.07 1.62 2.09
C ALA A 687 -16.96 0.72 1.53
N ARG A 688 -16.18 1.24 0.59
CA ARG A 688 -15.05 0.54 -0.01
C ARG A 688 -14.00 0.26 1.06
N TYR A 689 -13.57 -1.00 1.15
CA TYR A 689 -12.51 -1.43 2.05
C TYR A 689 -11.65 -2.46 1.33
N ARG A 690 -10.36 -2.12 1.12
CA ARG A 690 -9.42 -2.92 0.33
C ARG A 690 -9.98 -3.24 -1.07
N ASN A 691 -9.92 -4.50 -1.49
CA ASN A 691 -10.38 -4.99 -2.79
C ASN A 691 -11.89 -5.29 -2.82
N GLY A 692 -12.65 -4.85 -1.81
CA GLY A 692 -14.09 -5.10 -1.69
C GLY A 692 -14.81 -3.94 -1.00
N CYS A 693 -15.96 -4.22 -0.40
CA CYS A 693 -16.70 -3.22 0.38
C CYS A 693 -17.36 -3.84 1.62
N LEU A 694 -17.40 -3.08 2.70
CA LEU A 694 -18.30 -3.38 3.81
C LEU A 694 -19.70 -2.91 3.41
N ILE A 695 -20.72 -3.76 3.59
CA ILE A 695 -22.09 -3.48 3.14
C ILE A 695 -23.14 -3.93 4.16
N THR A 696 -24.33 -3.33 4.06
CA THR A 696 -25.54 -3.66 4.83
C THR A 696 -25.78 -5.18 4.92
N PRO A 697 -25.99 -5.73 6.13
CA PRO A 697 -26.39 -7.12 6.29
C PRO A 697 -27.81 -7.37 5.78
N GLY A 698 -28.02 -8.48 5.07
CA GLY A 698 -29.35 -8.92 4.71
C GLY A 698 -30.16 -9.34 5.95
N ARG A 699 -31.46 -9.00 5.98
CA ARG A 699 -32.45 -9.49 6.98
C ARG A 699 -32.31 -8.94 8.41
N LYS A 700 -31.71 -7.76 8.60
CA LYS A 700 -31.70 -7.05 9.89
C LYS A 700 -32.29 -5.64 9.73
N MET A 701 -33.10 -5.22 10.70
CA MET A 701 -33.63 -3.85 10.73
C MET A 701 -32.50 -2.84 10.96
N TRP A 702 -32.53 -1.72 10.23
CA TRP A 702 -31.41 -0.78 10.16
C TRP A 702 -31.04 -0.16 11.51
N GLY A 703 -32.03 0.24 12.32
CA GLY A 703 -31.82 0.74 13.69
C GLY A 703 -31.36 -0.30 14.72
N ARG A 704 -30.95 -1.49 14.29
CA ARG A 704 -30.37 -2.56 15.13
C ARG A 704 -29.04 -3.09 14.59
N ILE A 705 -28.51 -2.49 13.53
CA ILE A 705 -27.22 -2.87 12.97
C ILE A 705 -26.10 -2.34 13.87
N THR A 706 -25.20 -3.23 14.27
CA THR A 706 -23.96 -2.93 15.01
C THR A 706 -22.75 -3.14 14.08
N PRO A 707 -21.55 -2.68 14.46
CA PRO A 707 -20.34 -2.85 13.67
C PRO A 707 -20.02 -4.31 13.27
N GLU A 708 -20.39 -5.27 14.13
CA GLU A 708 -20.15 -6.70 13.97
C GLU A 708 -21.06 -7.33 12.91
N ASP A 709 -22.24 -6.75 12.64
CA ASP A 709 -23.18 -7.32 11.68
C ASP A 709 -22.76 -7.07 10.22
N LEU A 710 -21.92 -6.07 9.96
CA LEU A 710 -21.57 -5.64 8.60
C LEU A 710 -20.76 -6.71 7.86
N LEU A 711 -21.07 -6.92 6.58
CA LEU A 711 -20.47 -7.97 5.76
C LEU A 711 -19.46 -7.38 4.78
N TYR A 712 -18.37 -8.09 4.51
CA TYR A 712 -17.35 -7.70 3.49
C TYR A 712 -17.79 -8.00 2.03
N SER A 713 -18.93 -8.67 1.87
CA SER A 713 -19.53 -8.95 0.57
C SER A 713 -21.04 -9.10 0.71
N SER A 714 -21.81 -8.54 -0.22
CA SER A 714 -23.26 -8.67 -0.20
C SER A 714 -23.71 -10.06 -0.66
N SER A 715 -24.71 -10.62 0.00
CA SER A 715 -25.49 -11.74 -0.56
C SER A 715 -26.67 -11.26 -1.43
N ASN A 716 -26.81 -9.95 -1.64
CA ASN A 716 -27.88 -9.34 -2.42
C ASN A 716 -27.36 -8.96 -3.81
N VAL A 717 -27.89 -9.61 -4.84
CA VAL A 717 -27.50 -9.42 -6.25
C VAL A 717 -27.74 -7.99 -6.72
N THR A 718 -28.87 -7.38 -6.36
CA THR A 718 -29.22 -6.00 -6.71
C THR A 718 -28.23 -4.99 -6.12
N ALA A 719 -27.80 -5.21 -4.88
CA ALA A 719 -26.78 -4.37 -4.26
C ALA A 719 -25.45 -4.42 -5.02
N ASN A 720 -25.04 -5.62 -5.45
CA ASN A 720 -23.79 -5.80 -6.20
C ASN A 720 -23.86 -5.07 -7.55
N VAL A 721 -24.94 -5.25 -8.33
CA VAL A 721 -25.09 -4.62 -9.65
C VAL A 721 -24.96 -3.09 -9.58
N ILE A 722 -25.72 -2.44 -8.68
CA ILE A 722 -25.72 -0.98 -8.57
C ILE A 722 -24.39 -0.48 -7.98
N HIS A 723 -23.93 -1.05 -6.88
CA HIS A 723 -22.74 -0.54 -6.17
C HIS A 723 -21.47 -0.77 -6.98
N ASP A 724 -21.32 -1.93 -7.65
CA ASP A 724 -20.15 -2.22 -8.49
C ASP A 724 -20.12 -1.28 -9.70
N ALA A 725 -21.28 -0.98 -10.31
CA ALA A 725 -21.37 -0.02 -11.41
C ALA A 725 -20.98 1.40 -10.99
N VAL A 726 -21.51 1.88 -9.85
CA VAL A 726 -21.19 3.21 -9.32
C VAL A 726 -19.71 3.30 -8.95
N TYR A 727 -19.15 2.30 -8.25
CA TYR A 727 -17.74 2.26 -7.89
C TYR A 727 -16.81 2.15 -9.11
N SER A 728 -17.24 1.48 -10.18
CA SER A 728 -16.50 1.42 -11.43
C SER A 728 -16.52 2.74 -12.19
N ALA A 729 -17.65 3.44 -12.21
CA ALA A 729 -17.78 4.77 -12.82
C ALA A 729 -16.99 5.84 -12.04
N ARG A 730 -16.90 5.70 -10.72
CA ARG A 730 -16.23 6.63 -9.82
C ARG A 730 -15.18 5.92 -8.94
N PRO A 731 -13.96 5.76 -9.43
CA PRO A 731 -12.87 5.17 -8.65
C PRO A 731 -12.46 6.01 -7.43
N ASP A 732 -12.76 7.31 -7.41
CA ASP A 732 -12.38 8.26 -6.36
C ASP A 732 -13.28 8.23 -5.11
N ILE A 733 -14.50 7.69 -5.20
CA ILE A 733 -15.43 7.61 -4.07
C ILE A 733 -15.13 6.43 -3.15
N LYS A 734 -15.53 6.54 -1.88
CA LYS A 734 -15.33 5.50 -0.86
C LYS A 734 -16.61 5.01 -0.22
N ALA A 735 -17.75 5.67 -0.42
CA ALA A 735 -19.03 5.25 0.15
C ALA A 735 -20.21 5.52 -0.78
N ILE A 736 -21.23 4.67 -0.66
CA ILE A 736 -22.48 4.70 -1.42
C ILE A 736 -23.65 4.48 -0.46
N ILE A 737 -24.72 5.24 -0.62
CA ILE A 737 -26.01 5.02 0.04
C ILE A 737 -27.12 5.01 -1.01
N HIS A 738 -27.91 3.94 -1.03
CA HIS A 738 -29.01 3.74 -1.95
C HIS A 738 -30.32 3.57 -1.17
N LEU A 739 -31.27 4.48 -1.41
CA LEU A 739 -32.52 4.60 -0.65
C LEU A 739 -33.75 4.71 -1.56
N HIS A 740 -34.90 4.32 -1.00
CA HIS A 740 -36.22 4.37 -1.62
C HIS A 740 -37.19 5.22 -0.79
N THR A 741 -36.73 6.40 -0.39
CA THR A 741 -37.53 7.29 0.45
C THR A 741 -38.75 7.81 -0.32
N PRO A 742 -39.91 7.98 0.32
CA PRO A 742 -41.14 8.35 -0.39
C PRO A 742 -41.04 9.65 -1.20
N ALA A 743 -40.31 10.67 -0.73
CA ALA A 743 -40.21 11.93 -1.47
C ALA A 743 -39.30 11.79 -2.69
N ALA A 744 -38.10 11.22 -2.52
CA ALA A 744 -37.19 10.97 -3.65
C ALA A 744 -37.80 10.03 -4.70
N THR A 745 -38.47 8.96 -4.28
CA THR A 745 -39.19 8.07 -5.21
C THR A 745 -40.32 8.81 -5.93
N ALA A 746 -41.09 9.66 -5.25
CA ALA A 746 -42.12 10.47 -5.92
C ALA A 746 -41.53 11.46 -6.93
N ILE A 747 -40.38 12.07 -6.64
CA ILE A 747 -39.64 12.91 -7.60
C ILE A 747 -39.14 12.09 -8.80
N SER A 748 -38.65 10.86 -8.56
CA SER A 748 -38.20 9.95 -9.63
C SER A 748 -39.31 9.52 -10.60
N CYS A 749 -40.58 9.73 -10.25
CA CYS A 749 -41.74 9.45 -11.10
C CYS A 749 -42.18 10.67 -11.94
N LEU A 750 -41.56 11.84 -11.78
CA LEU A 750 -41.91 13.06 -12.50
C LEU A 750 -41.06 13.21 -13.77
N GLU A 751 -41.67 13.67 -14.86
CA GLU A 751 -40.95 13.96 -16.11
C GLU A 751 -39.86 15.03 -15.91
N GLU A 752 -40.10 16.02 -15.04
CA GLU A 752 -39.14 17.07 -14.73
C GLU A 752 -38.01 16.61 -13.78
N GLY A 753 -38.16 15.46 -13.13
CA GLY A 753 -37.19 14.93 -12.17
C GLY A 753 -36.88 15.88 -11.01
N PHE A 754 -35.63 15.86 -10.55
CA PHE A 754 -35.15 16.69 -9.46
C PHE A 754 -34.90 18.14 -9.92
N VAL A 755 -35.54 19.10 -9.25
CA VAL A 755 -35.41 20.53 -9.54
C VAL A 755 -34.78 21.25 -8.34
N PRO A 756 -33.59 21.87 -8.50
CA PRO A 756 -32.90 22.53 -7.40
C PRO A 756 -33.54 23.90 -7.08
N VAL A 757 -34.43 23.92 -6.09
CA VAL A 757 -35.28 25.07 -5.74
C VAL A 757 -34.88 25.79 -4.45
N THR A 758 -33.98 25.21 -3.64
CA THR A 758 -33.52 25.77 -2.35
C THR A 758 -32.01 25.90 -2.27
N GLN A 759 -31.50 26.62 -1.26
CA GLN A 759 -30.06 26.67 -0.99
C GLN A 759 -29.46 25.27 -0.79
N ASP A 760 -30.13 24.41 -0.02
CA ASP A 760 -29.64 23.04 0.26
C ASP A 760 -29.51 22.20 -1.02
N SER A 761 -30.27 22.54 -2.07
CA SER A 761 -30.15 21.86 -3.37
C SER A 761 -28.87 22.20 -4.14
N ALA A 762 -28.05 23.14 -3.64
CA ALA A 762 -26.76 23.51 -4.21
C ALA A 762 -25.78 22.33 -4.23
N TYR A 763 -25.83 21.41 -3.25
CA TYR A 763 -25.02 20.19 -3.24
C TYR A 763 -25.22 19.33 -4.51
N PHE A 764 -26.37 19.44 -5.16
CA PHE A 764 -26.77 18.62 -6.30
C PHE A 764 -26.85 19.42 -7.61
N TYR A 765 -26.56 20.71 -7.58
CA TYR A 765 -26.70 21.58 -8.75
C TYR A 765 -25.72 21.17 -9.86
N GLY A 766 -26.25 20.58 -10.93
CA GLY A 766 -25.46 20.05 -12.04
C GLY A 766 -24.74 18.73 -11.74
N LYS A 767 -25.11 18.03 -10.65
CA LYS A 767 -24.44 16.81 -10.18
C LYS A 767 -25.37 15.58 -10.06
N VAL A 768 -26.59 15.67 -10.60
CA VAL A 768 -27.57 14.56 -10.62
C VAL A 768 -27.61 13.92 -12.01
N ALA A 769 -27.25 12.64 -12.07
CA ALA A 769 -27.45 11.80 -13.25
C ALA A 769 -28.79 11.04 -13.17
N TYR A 770 -29.31 10.63 -14.33
CA TYR A 770 -30.59 9.93 -14.44
C TYR A 770 -30.41 8.58 -15.12
N TYR A 771 -31.11 7.57 -14.62
CA TYR A 771 -31.14 6.22 -15.17
C TYR A 771 -32.59 5.72 -15.26
N ASP A 772 -32.98 5.20 -16.43
CA ASP A 772 -34.29 4.61 -16.64
C ASP A 772 -34.30 3.18 -16.07
N TRP A 773 -35.16 2.95 -15.07
CA TRP A 773 -35.30 1.67 -14.41
C TRP A 773 -35.82 0.57 -15.34
N ASP A 774 -35.06 -0.52 -15.46
CA ASP A 774 -35.35 -1.66 -16.34
C ASP A 774 -35.88 -2.91 -15.61
N GLY A 775 -36.37 -2.76 -14.37
CA GLY A 775 -36.93 -3.86 -13.57
C GLY A 775 -36.12 -4.25 -12.34
N LEU A 776 -36.32 -5.46 -11.80
CA LEU A 776 -35.48 -5.95 -10.69
C LEU A 776 -34.04 -6.12 -11.22
N SER A 777 -33.08 -5.43 -10.61
CA SER A 777 -31.66 -5.49 -10.98
C SER A 777 -31.08 -6.89 -10.75
N ASP A 778 -31.23 -7.78 -11.73
CA ASP A 778 -30.72 -9.15 -11.77
C ASP A 778 -29.94 -9.50 -13.06
N ASP A 779 -29.86 -8.57 -14.02
CA ASP A 779 -29.09 -8.70 -15.27
C ASP A 779 -27.75 -7.93 -15.20
N ALA A 780 -26.67 -8.57 -15.63
CA ALA A 780 -25.33 -7.99 -15.73
C ALA A 780 -25.23 -6.88 -16.79
N SER A 781 -26.23 -6.73 -17.67
CA SER A 781 -26.28 -5.68 -18.69
C SER A 781 -26.60 -4.27 -18.14
N GLU A 782 -27.12 -4.18 -16.90
CA GLU A 782 -27.51 -2.93 -16.25
C GLU A 782 -26.31 -2.05 -15.85
N GLY A 783 -25.20 -2.68 -15.43
CA GLY A 783 -24.01 -1.97 -14.95
C GLY A 783 -23.44 -0.95 -15.96
N PRO A 784 -23.20 -1.32 -17.23
CA PRO A 784 -22.74 -0.39 -18.27
C PRO A 784 -23.66 0.82 -18.48
N ALA A 785 -24.98 0.67 -18.36
CA ALA A 785 -25.92 1.79 -18.53
C ALA A 785 -25.83 2.78 -17.35
N ILE A 786 -25.74 2.27 -16.11
CA ILE A 786 -25.49 3.08 -14.91
C ILE A 786 -24.17 3.85 -15.02
N VAL A 787 -23.10 3.18 -15.47
CA VAL A 787 -21.78 3.81 -15.68
C VAL A 787 -21.88 4.96 -16.68
N ASN A 788 -22.56 4.73 -17.81
CA ASN A 788 -22.74 5.76 -18.84
C ASN A 788 -23.56 6.96 -18.33
N ALA A 789 -24.62 6.72 -17.56
CA ALA A 789 -25.42 7.77 -16.97
C ALA A 789 -24.59 8.66 -16.03
N ILE A 790 -23.82 8.06 -15.12
CA ILE A 790 -22.96 8.78 -14.17
C ILE A 790 -21.89 9.58 -14.91
N ASN A 791 -21.22 8.97 -15.90
CA ASN A 791 -20.16 9.64 -16.67
C ASN A 791 -20.67 10.78 -17.55
N SER A 792 -21.97 10.87 -17.82
CA SER A 792 -22.56 11.98 -18.56
C SER A 792 -22.64 13.29 -17.76
N VAL A 793 -22.43 13.23 -16.44
CA VAL A 793 -22.53 14.37 -15.52
C VAL A 793 -21.18 14.56 -14.80
N GLU A 794 -20.50 15.66 -15.10
CA GLU A 794 -19.23 15.99 -14.46
C GLU A 794 -19.41 16.22 -12.95
N GLY A 795 -18.59 15.56 -12.12
CA GLY A 795 -18.68 15.69 -10.67
C GLY A 795 -19.98 15.13 -10.07
N CYS A 796 -20.67 14.23 -10.78
CA CYS A 796 -21.91 13.59 -10.33
C CYS A 796 -21.78 13.08 -8.89
N ASN A 797 -22.73 13.35 -8.01
CA ASN A 797 -22.73 12.79 -6.63
C ASN A 797 -24.04 12.08 -6.29
N THR A 798 -25.00 12.12 -7.21
CA THR A 798 -26.30 11.49 -7.05
C THR A 798 -26.77 10.90 -8.38
N LEU A 799 -27.20 9.64 -8.34
CA LEU A 799 -27.95 9.01 -9.42
C LEU A 799 -29.42 8.91 -9.01
N LEU A 800 -30.31 9.52 -9.78
CA LEU A 800 -31.75 9.32 -9.64
C LEU A 800 -32.20 8.23 -10.62
N MET A 801 -32.76 7.15 -10.08
CA MET A 801 -33.26 6.03 -10.87
C MET A 801 -34.77 6.22 -11.04
N ASN A 802 -35.21 6.48 -12.27
CA ASN A 802 -36.60 6.81 -12.58
C ASN A 802 -37.53 5.69 -12.07
N ASN A 803 -38.61 6.07 -11.40
CA ASN A 803 -39.61 5.16 -10.80
C ASN A 803 -39.09 4.23 -9.68
N HIS A 804 -37.88 4.44 -9.15
CA HIS A 804 -37.26 3.55 -8.18
C HIS A 804 -36.84 4.30 -6.90
N GLY A 805 -35.84 5.16 -7.02
CA GLY A 805 -35.24 5.86 -5.88
C GLY A 805 -33.93 6.52 -6.27
N PHE A 806 -33.02 6.69 -5.32
CA PHE A 806 -31.78 7.41 -5.56
C PHE A 806 -30.57 6.74 -4.94
N VAL A 807 -29.40 7.09 -5.46
CA VAL A 807 -28.10 6.65 -4.96
C VAL A 807 -27.24 7.89 -4.77
N CYS A 808 -26.81 8.19 -3.54
CA CYS A 808 -25.77 9.19 -3.28
C CYS A 808 -24.42 8.49 -3.08
N PHE A 809 -23.35 9.16 -3.51
CA PHE A 809 -22.00 8.62 -3.39
C PHE A 809 -20.95 9.72 -3.19
N GLY A 810 -19.91 9.41 -2.41
CA GLY A 810 -18.91 10.40 -1.96
C GLY A 810 -17.63 9.79 -1.39
N SER A 811 -16.73 10.66 -0.93
CA SER A 811 -15.40 10.33 -0.42
C SER A 811 -15.39 9.72 0.98
N SER A 812 -16.51 9.79 1.71
CA SER A 812 -16.68 9.18 3.04
C SER A 812 -18.13 8.84 3.35
N ILE A 813 -18.36 7.99 4.35
CA ILE A 813 -19.71 7.66 4.86
C ILE A 813 -20.39 8.91 5.43
N ARG A 814 -19.61 9.77 6.08
CA ARG A 814 -20.04 11.01 6.71
C ARG A 814 -20.65 11.96 5.68
N GLU A 815 -19.91 12.15 4.60
CA GLU A 815 -20.32 12.95 3.45
C GLU A 815 -21.59 12.38 2.82
N VAL A 816 -21.57 11.07 2.50
CA VAL A 816 -22.65 10.47 1.72
C VAL A 816 -23.98 10.44 2.49
N TRP A 817 -23.92 10.26 3.80
CA TRP A 817 -25.12 10.27 4.64
C TRP A 817 -25.75 11.67 4.69
N VAL A 818 -24.93 12.71 4.86
CA VAL A 818 -25.40 14.11 4.84
C VAL A 818 -25.98 14.48 3.48
N LEU A 819 -25.33 14.06 2.38
CA LEU A 819 -25.88 14.23 1.03
C LEU A 819 -27.24 13.53 0.88
N ALA A 820 -27.39 12.28 1.33
CA ALA A 820 -28.67 11.58 1.24
C ALA A 820 -29.77 12.25 2.08
N TYR A 821 -29.43 12.73 3.27
CA TYR A 821 -30.35 13.49 4.12
C TYR A 821 -30.85 14.74 3.41
N TYR A 822 -29.94 15.58 2.89
CA TYR A 822 -30.31 16.80 2.18
C TYR A 822 -31.05 16.53 0.88
N PHE A 823 -30.68 15.48 0.13
CA PHE A 823 -31.37 15.12 -1.10
C PHE A 823 -32.85 14.82 -0.83
N GLU A 824 -33.15 13.99 0.18
CA GLU A 824 -34.53 13.70 0.59
C GLU A 824 -35.26 14.96 1.05
N ARG A 825 -34.62 15.84 1.85
CA ARG A 825 -35.23 17.12 2.25
C ARG A 825 -35.55 18.01 1.05
N CYS A 826 -34.65 18.08 0.06
CA CYS A 826 -34.89 18.84 -1.17
C CYS A 826 -36.06 18.27 -1.97
N CYS A 827 -36.17 16.94 -2.08
CA CYS A 827 -37.31 16.27 -2.71
C CYS A 827 -38.63 16.58 -1.97
N GLU A 828 -38.64 16.53 -0.63
CA GLU A 828 -39.81 16.91 0.16
C GLU A 828 -40.24 18.36 -0.10
N VAL A 829 -39.29 19.30 -0.15
CA VAL A 829 -39.58 20.71 -0.41
C VAL A 829 -40.13 20.90 -1.82
N GLN A 830 -39.51 20.28 -2.83
CA GLN A 830 -39.99 20.33 -4.21
C GLN A 830 -41.45 19.86 -4.29
N LEU A 831 -41.77 18.71 -3.70
CA LEU A 831 -43.13 18.18 -3.67
C LEU A 831 -44.10 19.10 -2.94
N ARG A 832 -43.73 19.64 -1.77
CA ARG A 832 -44.60 20.57 -1.02
C ARG A 832 -44.89 21.85 -1.81
N VAL A 833 -43.89 22.38 -2.51
CA VAL A 833 -44.07 23.55 -3.37
C VAL A 833 -45.01 23.22 -4.53
N MET A 834 -44.82 22.07 -5.20
CA MET A 834 -45.70 21.63 -6.30
C MET A 834 -47.15 21.39 -5.81
N GLN A 835 -47.32 20.74 -4.66
CA GLN A 835 -48.62 20.47 -4.04
C GLN A 835 -49.36 21.74 -3.63
N SER A 836 -48.65 22.84 -3.33
CA SER A 836 -49.27 24.13 -3.00
C SER A 836 -50.06 24.75 -4.15
N GLY A 837 -49.85 24.29 -5.39
CA GLY A 837 -50.39 24.91 -6.61
C GLY A 837 -49.81 26.29 -6.92
N GLY A 838 -48.84 26.77 -6.14
CA GLY A 838 -48.13 28.02 -6.35
C GLY A 838 -47.13 27.94 -7.52
N LYS A 839 -46.81 29.10 -8.11
CA LYS A 839 -45.76 29.18 -9.14
C LYS A 839 -44.38 29.10 -8.49
N LEU A 840 -43.54 28.20 -8.98
CA LEU A 840 -42.14 28.05 -8.55
C LEU A 840 -41.33 29.32 -8.82
N ARG A 841 -40.61 29.78 -7.80
CA ARG A 841 -39.62 30.85 -7.92
C ARG A 841 -38.24 30.23 -8.03
N MET A 842 -37.70 30.22 -9.24
CA MET A 842 -36.38 29.63 -9.49
C MET A 842 -35.24 30.52 -8.95
N PRO A 843 -34.26 29.95 -8.24
CA PRO A 843 -33.02 30.64 -7.91
C PRO A 843 -32.27 31.09 -9.17
N ASN A 844 -31.48 32.16 -9.06
CA ASN A 844 -30.61 32.59 -10.14
C ASN A 844 -29.51 31.53 -10.38
N LYS A 845 -29.28 31.15 -11.65
CA LYS A 845 -28.30 30.11 -12.01
C LYS A 845 -26.87 30.40 -11.53
N MET A 846 -26.44 31.66 -11.59
CA MET A 846 -25.10 32.05 -11.11
C MET A 846 -25.00 31.97 -9.59
N VAL A 847 -26.08 32.29 -8.88
CA VAL A 847 -26.15 32.14 -7.43
C VAL A 847 -26.10 30.66 -7.04
N MET A 848 -26.82 29.80 -7.76
CA MET A 848 -26.76 28.34 -7.52
C MET A 848 -25.38 27.75 -7.81
N LYS A 849 -24.73 28.17 -8.91
CA LYS A 849 -23.38 27.74 -9.22
C LYS A 849 -22.40 28.15 -8.12
N LYS A 850 -22.45 29.41 -7.68
CA LYS A 850 -21.63 29.90 -6.56
C LYS A 850 -21.92 29.13 -5.28
N ALA A 851 -23.19 28.93 -4.92
CA ALA A 851 -23.55 28.17 -3.74
C ALA A 851 -23.05 26.73 -3.81
N ALA A 852 -23.07 26.09 -4.98
CA ALA A 852 -22.55 24.74 -5.16
C ALA A 852 -21.02 24.66 -5.00
N GLU A 853 -20.29 25.71 -5.36
CA GLU A 853 -18.85 25.85 -5.11
C GLU A 853 -18.59 26.11 -3.61
N ASP A 854 -19.33 27.04 -3.00
CA ASP A 854 -19.22 27.40 -1.59
C ASP A 854 -19.56 26.22 -0.65
N SER A 855 -20.48 25.33 -1.06
CA SER A 855 -20.87 24.10 -0.34
C SER A 855 -19.75 23.08 -0.14
N TYR A 856 -18.58 23.27 -0.76
CA TYR A 856 -17.40 22.43 -0.57
C TYR A 856 -16.21 23.18 0.06
N LEU A 857 -16.43 24.40 0.56
CA LEU A 857 -15.48 25.04 1.45
C LEU A 857 -15.35 24.20 2.74
N PRO A 858 -14.17 24.12 3.38
CA PRO A 858 -13.93 23.23 4.52
C PRO A 858 -14.96 23.33 5.65
N GLU A 859 -15.50 24.51 5.91
CA GLU A 859 -16.53 24.77 6.93
C GLU A 859 -17.95 24.33 6.54
N PHE A 860 -18.24 24.15 5.25
CA PHE A 860 -19.57 23.80 4.71
C PHE A 860 -19.61 22.45 4.00
N ALA A 861 -18.46 21.79 3.86
CA ALA A 861 -18.37 20.49 3.20
C ALA A 861 -19.23 19.46 3.96
N PRO A 862 -20.06 18.67 3.25
CA PRO A 862 -21.05 17.81 3.89
C PRO A 862 -20.38 16.75 4.77
N GLY A 863 -20.83 16.64 6.01
CA GLY A 863 -20.33 15.66 6.98
C GLY A 863 -19.10 16.11 7.77
N VAL A 864 -18.57 17.32 7.54
CA VAL A 864 -17.47 17.88 8.34
C VAL A 864 -17.98 18.38 9.69
N CYS A 865 -19.04 19.19 9.69
CA CYS A 865 -19.56 19.80 10.92
C CYS A 865 -20.72 18.97 11.52
N GLU A 866 -21.53 18.34 10.68
CA GLU A 866 -22.77 17.67 11.09
C GLU A 866 -22.50 16.32 11.75
N TRP A 867 -21.50 15.58 11.25
CA TRP A 867 -21.32 14.17 11.62
C TRP A 867 -21.04 13.97 13.10
N GLU A 868 -20.21 14.81 13.71
CA GLU A 868 -19.90 14.70 15.15
C GLU A 868 -21.15 14.94 16.01
N ALA A 869 -22.01 15.89 15.62
CA ALA A 869 -23.27 16.15 16.32
C ALA A 869 -24.27 14.99 16.10
N LEU A 870 -24.36 14.45 14.89
CA LEU A 870 -25.19 13.29 14.57
C LEU A 870 -24.73 12.03 15.31
N CYS A 871 -23.43 11.83 15.50
CA CYS A 871 -22.92 10.69 16.26
C CYS A 871 -23.41 10.70 17.72
N GLN A 872 -23.58 11.88 18.33
CA GLN A 872 -24.08 12.01 19.71
C GLN A 872 -25.55 11.58 19.85
N GLU A 873 -26.29 11.50 18.73
CA GLU A 873 -27.68 11.07 18.70
C GLU A 873 -27.88 9.56 18.77
N ILE A 874 -26.81 8.79 18.55
CA ILE A 874 -26.79 7.32 18.59
C ILE A 874 -26.05 6.86 19.86
N PRO A 875 -26.63 5.99 20.69
CA PRO A 875 -25.91 5.40 21.82
C PRO A 875 -24.64 4.71 21.36
N SER A 876 -23.56 4.80 22.14
CA SER A 876 -22.34 4.05 21.85
C SER A 876 -22.64 2.56 21.74
N PHE A 877 -22.11 1.91 20.71
CA PHE A 877 -22.08 0.46 20.63
C PHE A 877 -21.09 -0.05 21.70
N ASP A 878 -21.57 -0.90 22.61
CA ASP A 878 -20.79 -1.48 23.71
C ASP A 878 -19.67 -2.41 23.23
#